data_AF-J2GGL5-F1
#
_entry.id   AF-J2GGL5-F1
#
_cell.length_a   1.000
_cell.length_b   1.000
_cell.length_c   1.000
_cell.angle_alpha   90.00
_cell.angle_beta   90.00
_cell.angle_gamma   90.00
#
_symmetry.space_group_name_H-M   'P 1'
#
loop_
_entity.id
_entity.type
_entity.pdbx_description
1 polymer ?
#
loop_
_entity_poly.entity_id
_entity_poly.type
_entity_poly.pdbx_seq_one_letter_code
_entity_poly.pdbx_strand_id
1 'polypeptide(L)'
;MKPFPMQKGASLTLSALLIGTLILPTYGCAEASVDQAITQQQNTDHAKIKEAIDKAAASENIPGVLFAVKKGNDFWSYASGEANIESKKPMEADFSFRIGSITKSFVGVVTLQLAEEKKLSLDDSLEKWLPGVVQGNGYDGNKITIRQLLNHSSGVADYLDDELKESIIQNSTQTFTAEQLISRALKHTPTTGGYSNTNTVLMKLVIQKVTGETVAEQIKKRVIEPLQLTETFFPAKSQSIPKNSPNGYFNNAGTLMDITDLNPSFADAAGAMISTTKDLTTFFSALLGGKLLTPEMQKEMLTTVSNPHGKFGLGIQEVTLPNGTTIWGHQGGIPGFTNFAGGTKDGEHVIAMSINALGDTVSHMENIQMTEFSGQAKQPSTPDQAAQKHGKEMKDFIDQKAKVEGVPGIIAAGLRDGEYWSYAAGVANLDHKNPMEPDFTFRIGSVTKAFVATLVLQLAQEEKLNLDDSVEKWLPGVVKGNGYDGNKITIRQLLNQTSGIASYTSTDMRYATSFPQYTVDDLVRMGLAKPPVFQPGAGWDYSNTNTVLAGLVIQKVTGETYDVQMKKRILDPLQMTDTSFSGSNPKIPGQHATGYNMNQAGKLYDFTEYNPSWANAAGEMISTGKDLTAFFSALLGGKLLSDEMMKQMTTGVESPFGKYGLGLYEVTLPNGKTYWGHGGGIHGFETLAGGTLGGKDILVTNINAVGPEPVIANQAMFEKEFSR
;
A
#
# COMPACT_ATOMS: atom_id res chain seq x y z
N MET A 1 67.87 -13.15 37.82
CA MET A 1 67.75 -11.70 37.55
C MET A 1 66.47 -11.18 38.19
N LYS A 2 66.63 -10.34 39.21
CA LYS A 2 65.71 -9.39 39.87
C LYS A 2 66.58 -8.12 40.08
N PRO A 3 66.10 -6.91 40.42
CA PRO A 3 64.76 -6.28 40.42
C PRO A 3 64.77 -4.81 39.84
N PHE A 4 63.63 -4.09 40.03
CA PHE A 4 63.37 -2.62 39.98
C PHE A 4 64.50 -1.67 40.44
N PRO A 5 64.58 -0.38 39.99
CA PRO A 5 63.78 0.78 40.51
C PRO A 5 63.43 1.86 39.43
N MET A 6 62.48 2.81 39.52
CA MET A 6 62.03 3.83 40.51
C MET A 6 62.90 5.10 40.62
N GLN A 7 62.32 6.28 40.26
CA GLN A 7 62.43 7.66 40.82
C GLN A 7 62.20 8.73 39.73
N LYS A 8 61.18 9.61 39.79
CA LYS A 8 60.98 10.82 40.63
C LYS A 8 62.00 11.94 40.40
N GLY A 9 61.51 13.08 39.91
CA GLY A 9 62.11 14.41 40.06
C GLY A 9 61.02 15.40 40.48
N ALA A 10 61.26 16.12 41.57
CA ALA A 10 60.34 16.96 42.32
C ALA A 10 60.96 18.35 42.57
N SER A 11 60.13 19.36 42.85
CA SER A 11 60.42 20.49 43.76
C SER A 11 59.09 21.23 44.06
N LEU A 12 58.48 21.11 45.26
CA LEU A 12 58.71 21.82 46.55
C LEU A 12 58.37 23.32 46.47
N THR A 13 57.36 23.83 47.21
CA THR A 13 57.39 24.19 48.66
C THR A 13 55.96 24.16 49.30
N LEU A 14 55.69 23.52 50.46
CA LEU A 14 55.71 23.99 51.89
C LEU A 14 54.87 25.29 52.13
N SER A 15 53.93 25.47 53.09
CA SER A 15 53.60 24.83 54.39
C SER A 15 52.26 25.36 54.98
N ALA A 16 51.69 24.59 55.93
CA ALA A 16 51.03 25.00 57.20
C ALA A 16 49.54 25.44 57.30
N LEU A 17 48.74 24.53 57.89
CA LEU A 17 47.72 24.64 58.97
C LEU A 17 47.21 26.05 59.40
N LEU A 18 45.88 26.26 59.52
CA LEU A 18 44.98 25.93 60.65
C LEU A 18 43.64 26.72 60.60
N ILE A 19 42.57 26.08 61.10
CA ILE A 19 41.29 26.63 61.65
C ILE A 19 40.19 27.03 60.65
N GLY A 20 39.03 26.42 60.89
CA GLY A 20 37.83 26.50 60.07
C GLY A 20 37.01 27.77 60.23
N THR A 21 36.23 28.02 59.19
CA THR A 21 34.96 28.76 59.21
C THR A 21 34.11 28.17 58.09
N LEU A 22 32.87 27.79 58.40
CA LEU A 22 31.88 27.37 57.42
C LEU A 22 31.65 28.49 56.41
N ILE A 23 31.93 28.23 55.13
CA ILE A 23 31.40 28.99 54.01
C ILE A 23 30.68 27.99 53.12
N LEU A 24 29.36 28.12 53.03
CA LEU A 24 28.51 27.41 52.07
C LEU A 24 28.97 27.79 50.65
N PRO A 25 29.33 26.83 49.76
CA PRO A 25 29.52 27.14 48.36
C PRO A 25 28.15 27.36 47.71
N THR A 26 28.02 28.51 47.08
CA THR A 26 26.95 28.88 46.17
C THR A 26 26.80 27.85 45.06
N TYR A 27 25.57 27.39 44.82
CA TYR A 27 25.21 26.66 43.61
C TYR A 27 25.45 27.58 42.40
N GLY A 28 26.53 27.32 41.66
CA GLY A 28 26.68 27.86 40.31
C GLY A 28 25.81 27.05 39.37
N CYS A 29 24.70 27.64 38.89
CA CYS A 29 23.99 27.15 37.71
C CYS A 29 24.94 27.24 36.52
N ALA A 30 25.29 26.10 35.92
CA ALA A 30 25.90 26.06 34.60
C ALA A 30 24.80 26.33 33.56
N GLU A 31 24.72 27.57 33.07
CA GLU A 31 24.06 27.84 31.79
C GLU A 31 24.94 27.27 30.68
N ALA A 32 24.66 26.03 30.26
CA ALA A 32 25.00 25.64 28.90
C ALA A 32 24.24 26.60 27.96
N SER A 33 24.95 27.32 27.09
CA SER A 33 24.33 28.30 26.22
C SER A 33 23.28 27.62 25.33
N VAL A 34 22.13 28.27 25.17
CA VAL A 34 21.00 27.79 24.34
C VAL A 34 21.47 27.39 22.93
N ASP A 35 22.48 28.08 22.39
CA ASP A 35 23.11 27.78 21.10
C ASP A 35 23.78 26.40 21.02
N GLN A 36 24.42 25.94 22.11
CA GLN A 36 25.03 24.59 22.14
C GLN A 36 23.97 23.49 22.17
N ALA A 37 22.88 23.71 22.91
CA ALA A 37 21.75 22.77 22.97
C ALA A 37 21.00 22.68 21.62
N ILE A 38 20.77 23.82 20.95
CA ILE A 38 20.17 23.88 19.61
C ILE A 38 21.06 23.17 18.58
N THR A 39 22.37 23.44 18.60
CA THR A 39 23.34 22.81 17.69
C THR A 39 23.41 21.30 17.91
N GLN A 40 23.39 20.85 19.16
CA GLN A 40 23.42 19.42 19.49
C GLN A 40 22.11 18.72 19.07
N GLN A 41 20.95 19.37 19.25
CA GLN A 41 19.66 18.85 18.83
C GLN A 41 19.52 18.77 17.30
N GLN A 42 19.94 19.81 16.58
CA GLN A 42 19.99 19.80 15.11
C GLN A 42 20.92 18.70 14.57
N ASN A 43 22.07 18.47 15.22
CA ASN A 43 22.99 17.39 14.85
C ASN A 43 22.37 15.99 15.09
N THR A 44 21.59 15.80 16.15
CA THR A 44 20.86 14.54 16.39
C THR A 44 19.69 14.33 15.44
N ASP A 45 18.99 15.38 15.04
CA ASP A 45 17.88 15.29 14.08
C ASP A 45 18.40 14.99 12.67
N HIS A 46 19.50 15.63 12.26
CA HIS A 46 20.18 15.30 11.00
C HIS A 46 20.75 13.87 10.98
N ALA A 47 21.16 13.31 12.12
CA ALA A 47 21.62 11.92 12.19
C ALA A 47 20.49 10.92 11.89
N LYS A 48 19.29 11.14 12.44
CA LYS A 48 18.13 10.26 12.23
C LYS A 48 17.65 10.29 10.78
N ILE A 49 17.55 11.49 10.19
CA ILE A 49 17.11 11.61 8.80
C ILE A 49 18.15 11.04 7.82
N LYS A 50 19.46 11.19 8.11
CA LYS A 50 20.53 10.50 7.36
C LYS A 50 20.33 8.99 7.37
N GLU A 51 20.10 8.40 8.55
CA GLU A 51 19.88 6.95 8.68
C GLU A 51 18.66 6.48 7.87
N ALA A 52 17.56 7.24 7.89
CA ALA A 52 16.36 6.92 7.10
C ALA A 52 16.65 6.95 5.59
N ILE A 53 17.43 7.93 5.13
CA ILE A 53 17.84 8.08 3.72
C ILE A 53 18.80 6.95 3.31
N ASP A 54 19.79 6.63 4.15
CA ASP A 54 20.74 5.54 3.89
C ASP A 54 20.03 4.19 3.84
N LYS A 55 19.06 3.95 4.73
CA LYS A 55 18.23 2.75 4.72
C LYS A 55 17.41 2.64 3.44
N ALA A 56 16.83 3.75 2.97
CA ALA A 56 16.11 3.76 1.70
C ALA A 56 17.06 3.44 0.53
N ALA A 57 18.23 4.08 0.46
CA ALA A 57 19.22 3.83 -0.59
C ALA A 57 19.85 2.42 -0.55
N ALA A 58 19.79 1.74 0.60
CA ALA A 58 20.24 0.35 0.74
C ALA A 58 19.17 -0.69 0.40
N SER A 59 17.94 -0.27 0.09
CA SER A 59 16.82 -1.17 -0.21
C SER A 59 16.88 -1.67 -1.66
N GLU A 60 16.34 -2.87 -1.90
CA GLU A 60 16.30 -3.43 -3.25
C GLU A 60 15.58 -2.50 -4.23
N ASN A 61 16.11 -2.37 -5.44
CA ASN A 61 15.57 -1.52 -6.51
C ASN A 61 15.52 -0.01 -6.21
N ILE A 62 16.20 0.47 -5.17
CA ILE A 62 16.40 1.89 -4.89
C ILE A 62 17.87 2.24 -5.17
N PRO A 63 18.20 2.82 -6.34
CA PRO A 63 19.59 3.11 -6.67
C PRO A 63 20.18 4.19 -5.78
N GLY A 64 19.48 5.31 -5.64
CA GLY A 64 19.92 6.42 -4.80
C GLY A 64 18.80 7.41 -4.48
N VAL A 65 19.08 8.22 -3.46
CA VAL A 65 18.13 9.16 -2.85
C VAL A 65 18.80 10.51 -2.69
N LEU A 66 18.10 11.56 -3.11
CA LEU A 66 18.41 12.97 -2.86
C LEU A 66 17.42 13.51 -1.84
N PHE A 67 17.89 14.29 -0.88
CA PHE A 67 17.04 14.94 0.12
C PHE A 67 17.59 16.33 0.47
N ALA A 68 16.70 17.29 0.65
CA ALA A 68 16.99 18.54 1.33
C ALA A 68 15.84 18.95 2.23
N VAL A 69 16.19 19.65 3.30
CA VAL A 69 15.27 20.33 4.20
C VAL A 69 15.67 21.80 4.35
N LYS A 70 14.67 22.67 4.37
CA LYS A 70 14.79 24.07 4.70
C LYS A 70 13.92 24.38 5.92
N LYS A 71 14.54 24.84 7.00
CA LYS A 71 13.88 25.30 8.24
C LYS A 71 14.17 26.79 8.43
N GLY A 72 13.22 27.66 8.10
CA GLY A 72 13.44 29.10 7.98
C GLY A 72 14.59 29.40 6.99
N ASN A 73 15.68 29.97 7.49
CA ASN A 73 16.88 30.24 6.67
C ASN A 73 17.87 29.08 6.62
N ASP A 74 17.74 28.09 7.50
CA ASP A 74 18.67 26.97 7.57
C ASP A 74 18.36 25.97 6.45
N PHE A 75 19.39 25.61 5.69
CA PHE A 75 19.30 24.64 4.61
C PHE A 75 20.26 23.50 4.89
N TRP A 76 19.77 22.27 4.76
CA TRP A 76 20.56 21.07 4.86
C TRP A 76 20.17 20.09 3.77
N SER A 77 21.16 19.41 3.18
CA SER A 77 20.94 18.43 2.13
C SER A 77 21.83 17.21 2.31
N TYR A 78 21.34 16.07 1.84
CA TYR A 78 22.05 14.80 1.88
C TYR A 78 21.67 13.94 0.69
N ALA A 79 22.60 13.08 0.30
CA ALA A 79 22.43 12.12 -0.76
C ALA A 79 23.02 10.79 -0.32
N SER A 80 22.40 9.69 -0.76
CA SER A 80 22.88 8.34 -0.50
C SER A 80 22.62 7.44 -1.70
N GLY A 81 23.43 6.39 -1.87
CA GLY A 81 23.35 5.46 -2.99
C GLY A 81 24.04 5.92 -4.27
N GLU A 82 23.60 5.36 -5.40
CA GLU A 82 24.22 5.44 -6.71
C GLU A 82 23.39 6.30 -7.67
N ALA A 83 24.02 7.32 -8.25
CA ALA A 83 23.47 8.07 -9.36
C ALA A 83 23.49 7.27 -10.67
N ASN A 84 24.43 6.33 -10.80
CA ASN A 84 24.49 5.42 -11.94
C ASN A 84 24.98 4.04 -11.48
N ILE A 85 24.14 3.01 -11.66
CA ILE A 85 24.37 1.67 -11.13
C ILE A 85 25.48 0.90 -11.85
N GLU A 86 25.70 1.20 -13.13
CA GLU A 86 26.71 0.52 -13.96
C GLU A 86 28.12 1.02 -13.66
N SER A 87 28.29 2.34 -13.63
CA SER A 87 29.56 3.01 -13.34
C SER A 87 29.85 3.16 -11.86
N LYS A 88 28.88 2.85 -10.99
CA LYS A 88 28.97 3.06 -9.53
C LYS A 88 29.22 4.52 -9.16
N LYS A 89 28.71 5.44 -9.97
CA LYS A 89 28.81 6.87 -9.69
C LYS A 89 27.96 7.17 -8.43
N PRO A 90 28.54 7.78 -7.38
CA PRO A 90 27.79 8.12 -6.18
C PRO A 90 26.73 9.19 -6.46
N MET A 91 25.66 9.17 -5.68
CA MET A 91 24.66 10.24 -5.65
C MET A 91 25.21 11.49 -4.96
N GLU A 92 24.98 12.67 -5.54
CA GLU A 92 25.40 13.96 -4.95
C GLU A 92 24.19 14.88 -4.75
N ALA A 93 24.16 15.59 -3.62
CA ALA A 93 22.96 16.28 -3.12
C ALA A 93 22.50 17.48 -3.98
N ASP A 94 23.34 17.97 -4.88
CA ASP A 94 23.07 19.09 -5.78
C ASP A 94 22.66 18.66 -7.20
N PHE A 95 22.56 17.35 -7.46
CA PHE A 95 22.15 16.86 -8.77
C PHE A 95 20.73 17.31 -9.16
N SER A 96 20.58 17.63 -10.44
CA SER A 96 19.30 17.96 -11.04
C SER A 96 18.55 16.70 -11.47
N PHE A 97 17.22 16.71 -11.32
CA PHE A 97 16.35 15.59 -11.68
C PHE A 97 15.02 16.06 -12.27
N ARG A 98 14.33 15.16 -12.97
CA ARG A 98 12.99 15.42 -13.49
C ARG A 98 11.99 15.39 -12.33
N ILE A 99 11.33 16.51 -12.06
CA ILE A 99 10.47 16.66 -10.87
C ILE A 99 9.09 16.03 -11.05
N GLY A 100 8.78 15.56 -12.26
CA GLY A 100 7.48 14.99 -12.60
C GLY A 100 6.35 15.95 -12.23
N SER A 101 5.30 15.38 -11.64
CA SER A 101 4.05 16.11 -11.35
C SER A 101 4.16 17.28 -10.36
N ILE A 102 5.30 17.50 -9.70
CA ILE A 102 5.56 18.76 -8.97
C ILE A 102 5.43 19.98 -9.89
N THR A 103 5.64 19.80 -11.21
CA THR A 103 5.37 20.81 -12.26
C THR A 103 3.98 21.46 -12.12
N LYS A 104 2.96 20.72 -11.69
CA LYS A 104 1.58 21.23 -11.54
C LYS A 104 1.47 22.38 -10.53
N SER A 105 2.34 22.41 -9.51
CA SER A 105 2.38 23.51 -8.55
C SER A 105 2.89 24.80 -9.17
N PHE A 106 3.86 24.74 -10.09
CA PHE A 106 4.30 25.92 -10.85
C PHE A 106 3.20 26.46 -11.76
N VAL A 107 2.48 25.57 -12.46
CA VAL A 107 1.33 25.93 -13.30
C VAL A 107 0.20 26.53 -12.47
N GLY A 108 -0.08 25.97 -11.30
CA GLY A 108 -1.06 26.48 -10.34
C GLY A 108 -0.74 27.90 -9.88
N VAL A 109 0.50 28.16 -9.47
CA VAL A 109 0.95 29.51 -9.07
C VAL A 109 0.77 30.51 -10.19
N VAL A 110 1.23 30.20 -11.41
CA VAL A 110 1.07 31.11 -12.56
C VAL A 110 -0.39 31.41 -12.83
N THR A 111 -1.26 30.39 -12.78
CA THR A 111 -2.70 30.57 -13.01
C THR A 111 -3.34 31.46 -11.95
N LEU A 112 -2.98 31.27 -10.69
CA LEU A 112 -3.50 32.06 -9.58
C LEU A 112 -3.04 33.52 -9.67
N GLN A 113 -1.77 33.77 -9.99
CA GLN A 113 -1.28 35.13 -10.23
C GLN A 113 -2.00 35.82 -11.40
N LEU A 114 -2.34 35.08 -12.47
CA LEU A 114 -3.16 35.63 -13.56
C LEU A 114 -4.59 35.96 -13.09
N ALA A 115 -5.13 35.19 -12.13
CA ALA A 115 -6.41 35.50 -11.50
C ALA A 115 -6.34 36.74 -10.59
N GLU A 116 -5.25 36.92 -9.84
CA GLU A 116 -4.98 38.15 -9.05
C GLU A 116 -4.92 39.38 -9.95
N GLU A 117 -4.25 39.26 -11.10
CA GLU A 117 -4.18 40.28 -12.14
C GLU A 117 -5.51 40.50 -12.87
N LYS A 118 -6.56 39.73 -12.54
CA LYS A 118 -7.87 39.74 -13.18
C LYS A 118 -7.81 39.47 -14.69
N LYS A 119 -6.76 38.79 -15.15
CA LYS A 119 -6.62 38.36 -16.56
C LYS A 119 -7.46 37.14 -16.87
N LEU A 120 -7.77 36.33 -15.85
CA LEU A 120 -8.74 35.24 -15.90
C LEU A 120 -9.52 35.17 -14.59
N SER A 121 -10.64 34.45 -14.58
CA SER A 121 -11.32 34.02 -13.35
C SER A 121 -11.11 32.53 -13.14
N LEU A 122 -10.97 32.09 -11.88
CA LEU A 122 -10.96 30.67 -11.53
C LEU A 122 -12.28 29.98 -11.90
N ASP A 123 -13.38 30.74 -11.95
CA ASP A 123 -14.72 30.24 -12.30
C ASP A 123 -15.07 30.49 -13.77
N ASP A 124 -14.12 30.97 -14.59
CA ASP A 124 -14.30 30.98 -16.04
C ASP A 124 -14.49 29.56 -16.56
N SER A 125 -15.43 29.39 -17.50
CA SER A 125 -15.57 28.14 -18.22
C SER A 125 -14.36 27.90 -19.12
N LEU A 126 -14.02 26.63 -19.34
CA LEU A 126 -12.96 26.23 -20.25
C LEU A 126 -13.27 26.67 -21.69
N GLU A 127 -14.53 26.58 -22.10
CA GLU A 127 -15.00 27.01 -23.43
C GLU A 127 -14.70 28.48 -23.72
N LYS A 128 -14.74 29.36 -22.71
CA LYS A 128 -14.38 30.79 -22.86
C LYS A 128 -12.97 30.97 -23.41
N TRP A 129 -12.03 30.15 -22.95
CA TRP A 129 -10.61 30.26 -23.28
C TRP A 129 -10.22 29.37 -24.46
N LEU A 130 -10.79 28.17 -24.54
CA LEU A 130 -10.47 27.14 -25.52
C LEU A 130 -11.75 26.66 -26.24
N PRO A 131 -12.39 27.52 -27.06
CA PRO A 131 -13.66 27.19 -27.69
C PRO A 131 -13.55 25.96 -28.60
N GLY A 132 -14.46 25.01 -28.42
CA GLY A 132 -14.54 23.77 -29.20
C GLY A 132 -13.47 22.72 -28.88
N VAL A 133 -12.54 22.97 -27.95
CA VAL A 133 -11.45 22.03 -27.64
C VAL A 133 -11.94 20.84 -26.82
N VAL A 134 -12.82 21.05 -25.85
CA VAL A 134 -13.38 19.99 -24.98
C VAL A 134 -14.88 19.91 -25.20
N GLN A 135 -15.29 19.17 -26.23
CA GLN A 135 -16.67 19.01 -26.65
C GLN A 135 -16.93 17.60 -27.20
N GLY A 136 -18.16 17.11 -27.06
CA GLY A 136 -18.57 15.80 -27.59
C GLY A 136 -18.19 14.62 -26.70
N ASN A 137 -18.68 13.42 -27.03
CA ASN A 137 -18.46 12.20 -26.21
C ASN A 137 -18.84 12.35 -24.72
N GLY A 138 -19.83 13.20 -24.42
CA GLY A 138 -20.25 13.53 -23.05
C GLY A 138 -19.56 14.76 -22.44
N TYR A 139 -18.51 15.31 -23.08
CA TYR A 139 -17.88 16.56 -22.66
C TYR A 139 -18.65 17.80 -23.11
N ASP A 140 -18.66 18.81 -22.23
CA ASP A 140 -19.14 20.16 -22.49
C ASP A 140 -18.23 21.15 -21.76
N GLY A 141 -17.37 21.84 -22.51
CA GLY A 141 -16.41 22.81 -21.99
C GLY A 141 -17.05 23.99 -21.24
N ASN A 142 -18.35 24.23 -21.39
CA ASN A 142 -19.06 25.26 -20.61
C ASN A 142 -19.28 24.85 -19.15
N LYS A 143 -19.24 23.56 -18.85
CA LYS A 143 -19.46 23.00 -17.51
C LYS A 143 -18.18 22.76 -16.71
N ILE A 144 -17.02 22.95 -17.36
CA ILE A 144 -15.71 22.75 -16.76
C ILE A 144 -15.10 24.12 -16.48
N THR A 145 -14.69 24.38 -15.24
CA THR A 145 -14.04 25.65 -14.86
C THR A 145 -12.52 25.51 -14.73
N ILE A 146 -11.82 26.64 -14.79
CA ILE A 146 -10.36 26.71 -14.52
C ILE A 146 -10.02 26.12 -13.14
N ARG A 147 -10.84 26.41 -12.12
CA ARG A 147 -10.74 25.85 -10.77
C ARG A 147 -10.78 24.32 -10.79
N GLN A 148 -11.73 23.74 -11.51
CA GLN A 148 -11.91 22.30 -11.59
C GLN A 148 -10.73 21.59 -12.29
N LEU A 149 -10.08 22.26 -13.25
CA LEU A 149 -8.85 21.76 -13.86
C LEU A 149 -7.72 21.71 -12.82
N LEU A 150 -7.52 22.78 -12.05
CA LEU A 150 -6.43 22.89 -11.08
C LEU A 150 -6.55 21.94 -9.88
N ASN A 151 -7.76 21.55 -9.47
CA ASN A 151 -8.00 20.67 -8.32
C ASN A 151 -8.49 19.26 -8.69
N HIS A 152 -8.40 18.88 -9.97
CA HIS A 152 -8.77 17.54 -10.45
C HIS A 152 -10.24 17.14 -10.20
N SER A 153 -11.17 18.10 -10.29
CA SER A 153 -12.62 17.87 -10.21
C SER A 153 -13.37 18.13 -11.53
N SER A 154 -12.63 18.29 -12.64
CA SER A 154 -13.17 18.57 -13.98
C SER A 154 -13.92 17.42 -14.64
N GLY A 155 -13.64 16.17 -14.25
CA GLY A 155 -14.13 14.97 -14.93
C GLY A 155 -13.47 14.70 -16.29
N VAL A 156 -12.42 15.46 -16.67
CA VAL A 156 -11.67 15.21 -17.90
C VAL A 156 -10.79 13.97 -17.71
N ALA A 157 -10.99 12.94 -18.54
CA ALA A 157 -10.20 11.72 -18.48
C ALA A 157 -8.70 11.98 -18.60
N ASP A 158 -7.90 11.13 -17.98
CA ASP A 158 -6.44 11.19 -18.11
C ASP A 158 -6.01 10.57 -19.44
N TYR A 159 -5.04 11.18 -20.13
CA TYR A 159 -4.51 10.63 -21.38
C TYR A 159 -3.49 9.50 -21.14
N LEU A 160 -2.93 9.40 -19.93
CA LEU A 160 -1.99 8.34 -19.54
C LEU A 160 -2.72 7.04 -19.17
N ASP A 161 -3.34 6.42 -20.16
CA ASP A 161 -3.82 5.04 -20.07
C ASP A 161 -2.67 4.02 -20.17
N ASP A 162 -2.98 2.74 -19.95
CA ASP A 162 -1.97 1.69 -19.87
C ASP A 162 -1.25 1.46 -21.21
N GLU A 163 -1.95 1.60 -22.34
CA GLU A 163 -1.34 1.52 -23.67
C GLU A 163 -0.29 2.62 -23.89
N LEU A 164 -0.58 3.87 -23.50
CA LEU A 164 0.40 4.94 -23.62
C LEU A 164 1.57 4.77 -22.64
N LYS A 165 1.33 4.32 -21.41
CA LYS A 165 2.41 4.01 -20.46
C LYS A 165 3.36 2.97 -21.04
N GLU A 166 2.83 1.87 -21.57
CA GLU A 166 3.63 0.83 -22.23
C GLU A 166 4.41 1.38 -23.43
N SER A 167 3.77 2.19 -24.27
CA SER A 167 4.41 2.83 -25.42
C SER A 167 5.57 3.74 -25.02
N ILE A 168 5.45 4.47 -23.91
CA ILE A 168 6.53 5.34 -23.41
C ILE A 168 7.71 4.51 -22.91
N ILE A 169 7.47 3.41 -22.21
CA ILE A 169 8.56 2.54 -21.75
C ILE A 169 9.26 1.85 -22.92
N GLN A 170 8.51 1.41 -23.93
CA GLN A 170 9.06 0.77 -25.13
C GLN A 170 9.79 1.76 -26.07
N ASN A 171 9.36 3.02 -26.08
CA ASN A 171 9.95 4.07 -26.92
C ASN A 171 10.04 5.40 -26.17
N SER A 172 10.98 5.49 -25.23
CA SER A 172 11.17 6.64 -24.33
C SER A 172 11.48 7.96 -25.04
N THR A 173 11.87 7.91 -26.31
CA THR A 173 12.26 9.10 -27.09
C THR A 173 11.12 9.72 -27.90
N GLN A 174 9.96 9.05 -27.94
CA GLN A 174 8.78 9.48 -28.70
C GLN A 174 8.33 10.90 -28.30
N THR A 175 7.92 11.69 -29.30
CA THR A 175 7.41 13.05 -29.09
C THR A 175 5.89 13.08 -29.15
N PHE A 176 5.27 13.84 -28.23
CA PHE A 176 3.84 14.09 -28.20
C PHE A 176 3.55 15.59 -28.27
N THR A 177 2.44 15.97 -28.91
CA THR A 177 1.90 17.33 -28.85
C THR A 177 0.74 17.42 -27.86
N ALA A 178 0.45 18.62 -27.35
CA ALA A 178 -0.66 18.84 -26.45
C ALA A 178 -2.00 18.39 -27.07
N GLU A 179 -2.18 18.64 -28.37
CA GLU A 179 -3.37 18.23 -29.12
C GLU A 179 -3.51 16.71 -29.19
N GLN A 180 -2.40 15.97 -29.35
CA GLN A 180 -2.42 14.50 -29.35
C GLN A 180 -2.81 13.95 -27.98
N LEU A 181 -2.25 14.52 -26.90
CA LEU A 181 -2.56 14.11 -25.53
C LEU A 181 -4.04 14.41 -25.19
N ILE A 182 -4.52 15.62 -25.49
CA ILE A 182 -5.93 16.01 -25.27
C ILE A 182 -6.86 15.13 -26.12
N SER A 183 -6.57 14.95 -27.42
CA SER A 183 -7.40 14.13 -28.30
C SER A 183 -7.47 12.68 -27.84
N ARG A 184 -6.42 12.14 -27.22
CA ARG A 184 -6.42 10.81 -26.61
C ARG A 184 -7.39 10.76 -25.44
N ALA A 185 -7.26 11.68 -24.48
CA ALA A 185 -8.16 11.77 -23.33
C ALA A 185 -9.64 11.85 -23.73
N LEU A 186 -9.98 12.68 -24.73
CA LEU A 186 -11.36 12.92 -25.14
C LEU A 186 -12.04 11.72 -25.85
N LYS A 187 -11.28 10.67 -26.21
CA LYS A 187 -11.85 9.40 -26.67
C LYS A 187 -12.53 8.62 -25.55
N HIS A 188 -12.13 8.86 -24.30
CA HIS A 188 -12.78 8.29 -23.12
C HIS A 188 -13.92 9.20 -22.68
N THR A 189 -15.00 8.61 -22.17
CA THR A 189 -16.11 9.38 -21.60
C THR A 189 -15.66 10.13 -20.34
N PRO A 190 -16.31 11.26 -19.98
CA PRO A 190 -16.02 11.97 -18.75
C PRO A 190 -16.08 11.05 -17.53
N THR A 191 -15.17 11.29 -16.58
CA THR A 191 -15.13 10.58 -15.29
C THR A 191 -15.94 11.34 -14.24
N THR A 192 -16.26 10.69 -13.12
CA THR A 192 -16.92 11.34 -11.97
C THR A 192 -15.95 12.21 -11.14
N GLY A 193 -14.80 12.59 -11.69
CA GLY A 193 -13.68 13.25 -11.00
C GLY A 193 -12.49 12.32 -10.77
N GLY A 194 -11.35 12.87 -10.38
CA GLY A 194 -10.10 12.11 -10.19
C GLY A 194 -8.89 12.80 -10.83
N TYR A 195 -7.71 12.34 -10.46
CA TYR A 195 -6.45 12.86 -10.98
C TYR A 195 -6.39 12.72 -12.50
N SER A 196 -5.94 13.78 -13.19
CA SER A 196 -5.86 13.82 -14.65
C SER A 196 -4.75 14.78 -15.08
N ASN A 197 -3.79 14.28 -15.85
CA ASN A 197 -2.71 15.09 -16.41
C ASN A 197 -3.24 15.99 -17.53
N THR A 198 -4.31 15.56 -18.22
CA THR A 198 -5.01 16.33 -19.25
C THR A 198 -5.41 17.72 -18.74
N ASN A 199 -5.81 17.82 -17.47
CA ASN A 199 -6.18 19.10 -16.87
C ASN A 199 -5.06 20.14 -16.95
N THR A 200 -3.83 19.74 -16.64
CA THR A 200 -2.69 20.66 -16.63
C THR A 200 -2.22 20.99 -18.04
N VAL A 201 -2.34 20.04 -18.99
CA VAL A 201 -2.08 20.29 -20.42
C VAL A 201 -3.08 21.33 -20.98
N LEU A 202 -4.37 21.22 -20.62
CA LEU A 202 -5.37 22.23 -20.95
C LEU A 202 -5.03 23.60 -20.32
N MET A 203 -4.60 23.60 -19.05
CA MET A 203 -4.20 24.84 -18.37
C MET A 203 -3.02 25.55 -19.05
N LYS A 204 -2.05 24.82 -19.59
CA LYS A 204 -0.99 25.41 -20.42
C LYS A 204 -1.56 26.19 -21.60
N LEU A 205 -2.55 25.62 -22.30
CA LEU A 205 -3.19 26.29 -23.44
C LEU A 205 -3.99 27.52 -23.00
N VAL A 206 -4.67 27.45 -21.85
CA VAL A 206 -5.35 28.61 -21.24
C VAL A 206 -4.35 29.72 -20.92
N ILE A 207 -3.25 29.42 -20.22
CA ILE A 207 -2.20 30.39 -19.88
C ILE A 207 -1.65 31.05 -21.15
N GLN A 208 -1.41 30.25 -22.19
CA GLN A 208 -0.92 30.76 -23.47
C GLN A 208 -1.95 31.68 -24.15
N LYS A 209 -3.24 31.31 -24.11
CA LYS A 209 -4.31 32.13 -24.67
C LYS A 209 -4.48 33.46 -23.93
N VAL A 210 -4.38 33.44 -22.60
CA VAL A 210 -4.55 34.62 -21.72
C VAL A 210 -3.40 35.60 -21.89
N THR A 211 -2.17 35.10 -22.04
CA THR A 211 -0.96 35.92 -21.95
C THR A 211 -0.28 36.20 -23.28
N GLY A 212 -0.52 35.36 -24.30
CA GLY A 212 0.24 35.35 -25.55
C GLY A 212 1.65 34.73 -25.43
N GLU A 213 2.08 34.34 -24.23
CA GLU A 213 3.37 33.73 -23.93
C GLU A 213 3.19 32.25 -23.54
N THR A 214 4.22 31.43 -23.72
CA THR A 214 4.18 30.02 -23.32
C THR A 214 4.13 29.86 -21.80
N VAL A 215 3.63 28.72 -21.32
CA VAL A 215 3.67 28.39 -19.88
C VAL A 215 5.10 28.40 -19.33
N ALA A 216 6.10 28.01 -20.12
CA ALA A 216 7.50 28.04 -19.73
C ALA A 216 8.01 29.47 -19.52
N GLU A 217 7.67 30.41 -20.42
CA GLU A 217 8.02 31.83 -20.27
C GLU A 217 7.34 32.45 -19.04
N GLN A 218 6.05 32.12 -18.81
CA GLN A 218 5.31 32.62 -17.66
C GLN A 218 5.86 32.06 -16.34
N ILE A 219 6.17 30.75 -16.25
CA ILE A 219 6.83 30.17 -15.08
C ILE A 219 8.20 30.83 -14.87
N LYS A 220 8.97 31.05 -15.93
CA LYS A 220 10.28 31.68 -15.84
C LYS A 220 10.20 33.08 -15.24
N LYS A 221 9.38 33.94 -15.83
CA LYS A 221 9.20 35.35 -15.46
C LYS A 221 8.62 35.54 -14.07
N ARG A 222 7.70 34.66 -13.66
CA ARG A 222 6.88 34.85 -12.47
C ARG A 222 7.36 34.08 -11.24
N VAL A 223 8.12 33.01 -11.46
CA VAL A 223 8.54 32.09 -10.38
C VAL A 223 10.05 31.93 -10.38
N ILE A 224 10.66 31.48 -11.49
CA ILE A 224 12.08 31.12 -11.53
C ILE A 224 12.97 32.35 -11.34
N GLU A 225 12.78 33.41 -12.12
CA GLU A 225 13.61 34.63 -12.04
C GLU A 225 13.43 35.37 -10.69
N PRO A 226 12.20 35.59 -10.17
CA PRO A 226 12.01 36.25 -8.88
C PRO A 226 12.58 35.48 -7.68
N LEU A 227 12.53 34.14 -7.71
CA LEU A 227 13.07 33.30 -6.66
C LEU A 227 14.52 32.86 -6.90
N GLN A 228 15.11 33.25 -8.04
CA GLN A 228 16.48 32.88 -8.44
C GLN A 228 16.70 31.36 -8.44
N LEU A 229 15.75 30.60 -8.99
CA LEU A 229 15.84 29.14 -9.10
C LEU A 229 16.76 28.75 -10.27
N THR A 230 18.08 28.87 -10.07
CA THR A 230 19.06 28.83 -11.16
C THR A 230 19.17 27.49 -11.89
N GLU A 231 18.73 26.40 -11.26
CA GLU A 231 18.79 25.04 -11.82
C GLU A 231 17.39 24.51 -12.18
N THR A 232 16.37 25.38 -12.14
CA THR A 232 14.99 25.04 -12.46
C THR A 232 14.60 25.55 -13.84
N PHE A 233 14.13 24.66 -14.72
CA PHE A 233 13.69 25.07 -16.05
C PHE A 233 12.73 24.05 -16.69
N PHE A 234 12.11 24.48 -17.78
CA PHE A 234 11.21 23.68 -18.59
C PHE A 234 11.96 23.16 -19.83
N PRO A 235 12.30 21.86 -19.92
CA PRO A 235 13.15 21.32 -21.00
C PRO A 235 12.44 21.21 -22.36
N ALA A 236 11.13 21.49 -22.43
CA ALA A 236 10.28 21.28 -23.60
C ALA A 236 10.39 19.85 -24.15
N LYS A 237 11.09 19.64 -25.28
CA LYS A 237 11.31 18.31 -25.89
C LYS A 237 12.71 17.75 -25.64
N SER A 238 13.56 18.50 -24.94
CA SER A 238 14.93 18.09 -24.67
C SER A 238 14.97 16.85 -23.78
N GLN A 239 15.70 15.84 -24.24
CA GLN A 239 16.00 14.64 -23.46
C GLN A 239 17.11 14.91 -22.43
N SER A 240 17.90 15.96 -22.63
CA SER A 240 19.00 16.29 -21.74
C SER A 240 18.52 16.83 -20.39
N ILE A 241 19.04 16.25 -19.33
CA ILE A 241 19.05 16.79 -17.96
C ILE A 241 20.37 17.57 -17.80
N PRO A 242 20.48 18.63 -16.98
CA PRO A 242 21.70 19.43 -16.85
C PRO A 242 22.94 18.62 -16.53
N LYS A 243 24.10 19.23 -16.76
CA LYS A 243 25.40 18.68 -16.37
C LYS A 243 25.35 18.36 -14.87
N ASN A 244 25.59 17.09 -14.51
CA ASN A 244 25.46 16.51 -13.17
C ASN A 244 24.03 16.12 -12.78
N SER A 245 23.51 15.04 -13.39
CA SER A 245 22.27 14.38 -13.00
C SER A 245 22.51 12.90 -12.70
N PRO A 246 21.64 12.26 -11.89
CA PRO A 246 21.57 10.81 -11.84
C PRO A 246 20.92 10.27 -13.11
N ASN A 247 21.22 9.01 -13.41
CA ASN A 247 20.42 8.19 -14.30
C ASN A 247 19.08 7.87 -13.61
N GLY A 248 18.01 7.85 -14.39
CA GLY A 248 16.67 7.49 -13.93
C GLY A 248 16.33 6.06 -14.30
N TYR A 249 15.85 5.27 -13.34
CA TYR A 249 15.56 3.86 -13.55
C TYR A 249 14.05 3.54 -13.49
N PHE A 250 13.60 2.62 -14.34
CA PHE A 250 12.25 2.05 -14.28
C PHE A 250 12.35 0.61 -13.76
N ASN A 251 11.61 0.29 -12.70
CA ASN A 251 11.56 -1.08 -12.19
C ASN A 251 10.59 -1.93 -13.02
N ASN A 252 11.12 -2.85 -13.81
CA ASN A 252 10.36 -3.83 -14.57
C ASN A 252 10.50 -5.22 -13.92
N ALA A 253 9.50 -5.62 -13.12
CA ALA A 253 9.44 -6.92 -12.45
C ALA A 253 10.73 -7.28 -11.65
N GLY A 254 11.28 -6.31 -10.92
CA GLY A 254 12.49 -6.48 -10.10
C GLY A 254 13.80 -6.21 -10.84
N THR A 255 13.76 -5.80 -12.11
CA THR A 255 14.94 -5.39 -12.88
C THR A 255 14.90 -3.90 -13.16
N LEU A 256 15.95 -3.17 -12.78
CA LEU A 256 16.09 -1.74 -13.06
C LEU A 256 16.55 -1.52 -14.50
N MET A 257 15.69 -0.92 -15.31
CA MET A 257 15.98 -0.47 -16.67
C MET A 257 16.34 1.01 -16.66
N ASP A 258 17.48 1.37 -17.25
CA ASP A 258 17.84 2.77 -17.45
C ASP A 258 16.90 3.43 -18.47
N ILE A 259 16.20 4.49 -18.05
CA ILE A 259 15.29 5.29 -18.87
C ILE A 259 15.63 6.78 -18.79
N THR A 260 16.91 7.09 -18.57
CA THR A 260 17.41 8.47 -18.44
C THR A 260 17.10 9.32 -19.68
N ASP A 261 17.29 8.73 -20.87
CA ASP A 261 16.97 9.33 -22.17
C ASP A 261 15.46 9.24 -22.44
N LEU A 262 14.73 10.06 -21.69
CA LEU A 262 13.28 10.21 -21.76
C LEU A 262 12.91 11.55 -22.39
N ASN A 263 12.06 11.53 -23.41
CA ASN A 263 11.44 12.72 -23.96
C ASN A 263 10.22 13.10 -23.09
N PRO A 264 10.27 14.22 -22.34
CA PRO A 264 9.22 14.54 -21.37
C PRO A 264 7.96 15.13 -22.02
N SER A 265 7.87 15.18 -23.36
CA SER A 265 6.74 15.78 -24.06
C SER A 265 5.41 15.05 -23.83
N PHE A 266 5.41 13.78 -23.42
CA PHE A 266 4.19 13.09 -22.97
C PHE A 266 3.68 13.66 -21.64
N ALA A 267 4.55 14.22 -20.79
CA ALA A 267 4.17 14.82 -19.52
C ALA A 267 3.84 16.32 -19.69
N ASP A 268 4.53 17.01 -20.61
CA ASP A 268 4.30 18.43 -20.94
C ASP A 268 4.18 19.29 -19.66
N ALA A 269 3.22 20.23 -19.60
CA ALA A 269 2.98 21.06 -18.42
C ALA A 269 2.47 20.26 -17.19
N ALA A 270 2.12 18.99 -17.36
CA ALA A 270 1.74 18.14 -16.24
C ALA A 270 2.96 17.55 -15.52
N GLY A 271 4.16 17.52 -16.12
CA GLY A 271 5.31 16.89 -15.44
C GLY A 271 6.71 17.06 -16.03
N ALA A 272 6.93 17.93 -17.02
CA ALA A 272 8.20 17.95 -17.76
C ALA A 272 9.36 18.67 -17.06
N MET A 273 9.12 19.47 -16.01
CA MET A 273 10.16 20.34 -15.45
C MET A 273 11.32 19.57 -14.81
N ILE A 274 12.47 20.24 -14.74
CA ILE A 274 13.68 19.80 -14.07
C ILE A 274 14.02 20.81 -12.99
N SER A 275 14.56 20.33 -11.86
CA SER A 275 14.97 21.15 -10.72
C SER A 275 16.01 20.41 -9.87
N THR A 276 16.48 21.07 -8.81
CA THR A 276 17.22 20.49 -7.69
C THR A 276 16.37 20.49 -6.41
N THR A 277 16.79 19.75 -5.38
CA THR A 277 16.17 19.78 -4.05
C THR A 277 16.26 21.18 -3.40
N LYS A 278 17.35 21.91 -3.65
CA LYS A 278 17.54 23.29 -3.19
C LYS A 278 16.53 24.26 -3.79
N ASP A 279 16.33 24.20 -5.10
CA ASP A 279 15.37 25.08 -5.77
C ASP A 279 13.93 24.73 -5.38
N LEU A 280 13.61 23.44 -5.25
CA LEU A 280 12.28 23.00 -4.82
C LEU A 280 11.95 23.43 -3.38
N THR A 281 12.88 23.30 -2.43
CA THR A 281 12.68 23.79 -1.06
C THR A 281 12.52 25.31 -1.02
N THR A 282 13.25 26.04 -1.88
CA THR A 282 13.10 27.50 -2.03
C THR A 282 11.72 27.87 -2.58
N PHE A 283 11.27 27.19 -3.64
CA PHE A 283 9.95 27.39 -4.24
C PHE A 283 8.82 27.12 -3.25
N PHE A 284 8.81 25.95 -2.60
CA PHE A 284 7.72 25.60 -1.67
C PHE A 284 7.74 26.44 -0.40
N SER A 285 8.91 26.87 0.10
CA SER A 285 8.98 27.81 1.23
C SER A 285 8.39 29.18 0.84
N ALA A 286 8.68 29.68 -0.37
CA ALA A 286 8.09 30.93 -0.87
C ALA A 286 6.58 30.80 -1.12
N LEU A 287 6.12 29.67 -1.64
CA LEU A 287 4.71 29.41 -1.92
C LEU A 287 3.87 29.34 -0.63
N LEU A 288 4.28 28.49 0.30
CA LEU A 288 3.55 28.24 1.55
C LEU A 288 3.72 29.41 2.54
N GLY A 289 4.86 30.11 2.48
CA GLY A 289 5.08 31.35 3.23
C GLY A 289 4.38 32.58 2.66
N GLY A 290 3.56 32.44 1.60
CA GLY A 290 2.74 33.54 1.07
C GLY A 290 3.51 34.61 0.30
N LYS A 291 4.70 34.31 -0.22
CA LYS A 291 5.49 35.25 -1.03
C LYS A 291 5.05 35.29 -2.49
N LEU A 292 4.43 34.22 -2.99
CA LEU A 292 4.06 34.08 -4.41
C LEU A 292 2.62 34.46 -4.74
N LEU A 293 1.73 34.52 -3.75
CA LEU A 293 0.29 34.72 -3.89
C LEU A 293 -0.22 35.66 -2.80
N THR A 294 -1.30 36.39 -3.06
CA THR A 294 -2.00 37.15 -2.01
C THR A 294 -2.64 36.18 -0.99
N PRO A 295 -2.93 36.64 0.25
CA PRO A 295 -3.59 35.79 1.25
C PRO A 295 -4.91 35.17 0.75
N GLU A 296 -5.67 35.89 -0.09
CA GLU A 296 -6.90 35.40 -0.69
C GLU A 296 -6.64 34.24 -1.65
N MET A 297 -5.70 34.38 -2.60
CA MET A 297 -5.40 33.30 -3.54
C MET A 297 -4.65 32.15 -2.89
N GLN A 298 -3.87 32.41 -1.85
CA GLN A 298 -3.28 31.35 -1.04
C GLN A 298 -4.36 30.53 -0.34
N LYS A 299 -5.41 31.17 0.18
CA LYS A 299 -6.57 30.47 0.74
C LYS A 299 -7.31 29.65 -0.32
N GLU A 300 -7.52 30.20 -1.51
CA GLU A 300 -8.11 29.46 -2.64
C GLU A 300 -7.26 28.24 -3.01
N MET A 301 -5.94 28.40 -3.08
CA MET A 301 -4.99 27.32 -3.39
C MET A 301 -5.07 26.17 -2.40
N LEU A 302 -5.20 26.48 -1.11
CA LEU A 302 -5.23 25.51 -0.02
C LEU A 302 -6.65 25.00 0.30
N THR A 303 -7.67 25.44 -0.44
CA THR A 303 -9.03 24.89 -0.31
C THR A 303 -9.14 23.63 -1.15
N THR A 304 -9.33 22.49 -0.48
CA THR A 304 -9.23 21.17 -1.12
C THR A 304 -10.58 20.60 -1.54
N VAL A 305 -10.55 19.77 -2.58
CA VAL A 305 -11.59 18.81 -2.92
C VAL A 305 -11.05 17.40 -2.73
N SER A 306 -11.90 16.49 -2.25
CA SER A 306 -11.55 15.07 -2.12
C SER A 306 -11.89 14.33 -3.40
N ASN A 307 -10.96 13.50 -3.87
CA ASN A 307 -11.20 12.52 -4.93
C ASN A 307 -10.53 11.18 -4.55
N PRO A 308 -10.69 10.10 -5.35
CA PRO A 308 -10.11 8.79 -5.02
C PRO A 308 -8.57 8.78 -4.83
N HIS A 309 -7.85 9.79 -5.32
CA HIS A 309 -6.39 9.92 -5.23
C HIS A 309 -5.93 10.86 -4.10
N GLY A 310 -6.85 11.42 -3.30
CA GLY A 310 -6.54 12.27 -2.15
C GLY A 310 -7.22 13.63 -2.18
N LYS A 311 -6.69 14.56 -1.38
CA LYS A 311 -7.19 15.93 -1.25
C LYS A 311 -6.36 16.90 -2.06
N PHE A 312 -6.96 17.52 -3.06
CA PHE A 312 -6.29 18.43 -3.99
C PHE A 312 -6.82 19.84 -3.83
N GLY A 313 -5.89 20.77 -3.61
CA GLY A 313 -6.09 22.20 -3.80
C GLY A 313 -5.81 22.60 -5.25
N LEU A 314 -5.54 23.88 -5.50
CA LEU A 314 -5.27 24.37 -6.85
C LEU A 314 -3.79 24.18 -7.23
N GLY A 315 -3.46 23.04 -7.83
CA GLY A 315 -2.09 22.65 -8.17
C GLY A 315 -1.22 22.23 -6.98
N ILE A 316 -1.83 21.93 -5.83
CA ILE A 316 -1.16 21.46 -4.61
C ILE A 316 -1.99 20.37 -3.94
N GLN A 317 -1.36 19.53 -3.13
CA GLN A 317 -1.97 18.43 -2.40
C GLN A 317 -1.84 18.65 -0.88
N GLU A 318 -2.90 18.30 -0.15
CA GLU A 318 -2.85 18.11 1.31
C GLU A 318 -2.44 16.66 1.59
N VAL A 319 -1.32 16.46 2.26
CA VAL A 319 -0.79 15.15 2.62
C VAL A 319 -0.86 14.98 4.13
N THR A 320 -1.62 13.98 4.58
CA THR A 320 -1.66 13.60 6.00
C THR A 320 -0.70 12.43 6.21
N LEU A 321 0.38 12.67 6.95
CA LEU A 321 1.35 11.64 7.31
C LEU A 321 0.74 10.66 8.33
N PRO A 322 1.24 9.41 8.44
CA PRO A 322 0.74 8.43 9.40
C PRO A 322 0.71 8.90 10.86
N ASN A 323 1.64 9.77 11.25
CA ASN A 323 1.67 10.41 12.59
C ASN A 323 0.61 11.51 12.79
N GLY A 324 -0.24 11.76 11.80
CA GLY A 324 -1.30 12.78 11.82
C GLY A 324 -0.82 14.19 11.46
N THR A 325 0.47 14.41 11.21
CA THR A 325 0.97 15.70 10.71
C THR A 325 0.46 15.95 9.31
N THR A 326 -0.09 17.14 9.08
CA THR A 326 -0.53 17.57 7.75
C THR A 326 0.54 18.47 7.12
N ILE A 327 1.04 18.05 5.96
CA ILE A 327 1.95 18.84 5.13
C ILE A 327 1.29 19.16 3.78
N TRP A 328 1.78 20.20 3.13
CA TRP A 328 1.27 20.71 1.86
C TRP A 328 2.37 20.65 0.81
N GLY A 329 2.09 20.10 -0.35
CA GLY A 329 3.11 19.86 -1.37
C GLY A 329 2.57 19.19 -2.61
N HIS A 330 3.44 18.48 -3.32
CA HIS A 330 3.02 17.65 -4.44
C HIS A 330 3.97 16.45 -4.58
N GLN A 331 3.41 15.26 -4.82
CA GLN A 331 4.18 14.09 -5.25
C GLN A 331 4.51 14.16 -6.75
N GLY A 332 5.69 13.76 -7.17
CA GLY A 332 6.17 13.89 -8.54
C GLY A 332 6.65 12.57 -9.10
N GLY A 333 5.79 11.82 -9.80
CA GLY A 333 6.19 10.65 -10.57
C GLY A 333 6.45 11.00 -12.04
N ILE A 334 7.52 10.43 -12.60
CA ILE A 334 7.83 10.34 -14.04
C ILE A 334 8.76 9.14 -14.24
N PRO A 335 8.72 8.38 -15.35
CA PRO A 335 9.65 7.27 -15.56
C PRO A 335 11.09 7.69 -15.25
N GLY A 336 11.73 6.92 -14.36
CA GLY A 336 13.06 7.20 -13.84
C GLY A 336 13.12 7.91 -12.48
N PHE A 337 12.04 8.55 -12.02
CA PHE A 337 12.08 9.39 -10.82
C PHE A 337 10.77 9.36 -10.01
N THR A 338 10.90 9.19 -8.69
CA THR A 338 9.82 9.41 -7.73
C THR A 338 10.21 10.49 -6.75
N ASN A 339 9.39 11.55 -6.67
CA ASN A 339 9.75 12.78 -5.99
C ASN A 339 8.67 13.25 -5.02
N PHE A 340 9.06 14.05 -4.03
CA PHE A 340 8.13 14.88 -3.26
C PHE A 340 8.79 16.21 -2.95
N ALA A 341 8.00 17.28 -2.96
CA ALA A 341 8.41 18.55 -2.38
C ALA A 341 7.20 19.23 -1.73
N GLY A 342 7.43 19.84 -0.56
CA GLY A 342 6.38 20.39 0.28
C GLY A 342 6.78 20.52 1.74
N GLY A 343 5.87 20.99 2.58
CA GLY A 343 6.18 21.26 3.98
C GLY A 343 4.99 21.76 4.80
N THR A 344 5.31 22.42 5.91
CA THR A 344 4.31 23.06 6.77
C THR A 344 3.54 24.15 6.03
N LYS A 345 2.30 24.37 6.44
CA LYS A 345 1.40 25.34 5.82
C LYS A 345 1.95 26.78 5.82
N ASP A 346 2.81 27.12 6.77
CA ASP A 346 3.48 28.43 6.89
C ASP A 346 4.76 28.55 6.03
N GLY A 347 5.22 27.47 5.39
CA GLY A 347 6.44 27.45 4.58
C GLY A 347 7.75 27.55 5.36
N GLU A 348 7.70 27.46 6.69
CA GLU A 348 8.87 27.54 7.56
C GLU A 348 9.64 26.21 7.63
N HIS A 349 9.02 25.08 7.35
CA HIS A 349 9.68 23.76 7.34
C HIS A 349 9.28 23.00 6.08
N VAL A 350 10.18 22.98 5.09
CA VAL A 350 9.95 22.44 3.75
C VAL A 350 11.03 21.43 3.40
N ILE A 351 10.64 20.34 2.75
CA ILE A 351 11.55 19.34 2.21
C ILE A 351 11.40 19.20 0.69
N ALA A 352 12.45 18.69 0.06
CA ALA A 352 12.40 18.16 -1.29
C ALA A 352 13.23 16.87 -1.35
N MET A 353 12.71 15.85 -2.02
CA MET A 353 13.40 14.57 -2.19
C MET A 353 13.13 13.97 -3.56
N SER A 354 14.09 13.16 -4.01
CA SER A 354 14.02 12.39 -5.25
C SER A 354 14.66 11.03 -5.04
N ILE A 355 13.96 9.99 -5.46
CA ILE A 355 14.50 8.65 -5.66
C ILE A 355 14.66 8.48 -7.17
N ASN A 356 15.85 8.12 -7.65
CA ASN A 356 16.11 7.93 -9.09
C ASN A 356 15.60 6.58 -9.62
N ALA A 357 14.42 6.17 -9.13
CA ALA A 357 13.67 5.03 -9.63
C ALA A 357 12.16 5.32 -9.58
N LEU A 358 11.41 4.76 -10.53
CA LEU A 358 9.95 4.68 -10.48
C LEU A 358 9.53 3.23 -10.19
N GLY A 359 8.75 3.01 -9.13
CA GLY A 359 8.35 1.67 -8.66
C GLY A 359 7.85 1.68 -7.21
N ASP A 360 8.14 0.60 -6.46
CA ASP A 360 7.81 0.44 -5.03
C ASP A 360 8.68 1.34 -4.13
N THR A 361 8.47 2.65 -4.21
CA THR A 361 9.28 3.67 -3.54
C THR A 361 8.50 4.45 -2.49
N VAL A 362 7.17 4.26 -2.44
CA VAL A 362 6.24 5.11 -1.66
C VAL A 362 6.51 4.98 -0.16
N SER A 363 6.67 3.76 0.35
CA SER A 363 6.91 3.50 1.78
C SER A 363 8.24 4.13 2.25
N HIS A 364 9.27 4.12 1.41
CA HIS A 364 10.55 4.75 1.70
C HIS A 364 10.41 6.28 1.83
N MET A 365 9.67 6.91 0.92
CA MET A 365 9.42 8.35 0.98
C MET A 365 8.59 8.74 2.20
N GLU A 366 7.53 7.98 2.51
CA GLU A 366 6.70 8.21 3.70
C GLU A 366 7.51 8.10 4.99
N ASN A 367 8.41 7.12 5.07
CA ASN A 367 9.31 6.96 6.21
C ASN A 367 10.24 8.16 6.38
N ILE A 368 10.86 8.66 5.30
CA ILE A 368 11.71 9.86 5.33
C ILE A 368 10.90 11.08 5.78
N GLN A 369 9.69 11.27 5.25
CA GLN A 369 8.78 12.36 5.65
C GLN A 369 8.40 12.26 7.14
N MET A 370 8.02 11.07 7.59
CA MET A 370 7.66 10.79 8.99
C MET A 370 8.82 11.10 9.94
N THR A 371 10.04 10.70 9.58
CA THR A 371 11.24 10.98 10.38
C THR A 371 11.46 12.49 10.50
N GLU A 372 11.38 13.23 9.40
CA GLU A 372 11.64 14.67 9.39
C GLU A 372 10.58 15.48 10.15
N PHE A 373 9.30 15.14 10.00
CA PHE A 373 8.18 15.87 10.62
C PHE A 373 7.77 15.32 11.99
N SER A 374 8.53 14.39 12.57
CA SER A 374 8.26 13.76 13.87
C SER A 374 8.23 14.76 15.05
N GLY A 375 8.95 15.89 14.96
CA GLY A 375 9.02 16.92 15.99
C GLY A 375 7.85 17.93 16.02
N GLN A 376 6.96 17.90 15.03
CA GLN A 376 5.80 18.82 14.93
C GLN A 376 4.46 18.16 15.25
N ALA A 377 4.49 16.97 15.85
CA ALA A 377 3.29 16.33 16.35
C ALA A 377 2.55 17.29 17.29
N LYS A 378 1.26 17.56 16.99
CA LYS A 378 0.32 17.89 18.09
C LYS A 378 0.54 16.82 19.15
N GLN A 379 0.59 17.23 20.42
CA GLN A 379 0.80 16.33 21.56
C GLN A 379 0.17 14.97 21.30
N PRO A 380 0.89 13.87 21.56
CA PRO A 380 0.37 12.54 21.28
C PRO A 380 -1.03 12.47 21.87
N SER A 381 -2.00 12.25 20.98
CA SER A 381 -3.27 11.70 21.37
C SER A 381 -2.97 10.57 22.33
N THR A 382 -3.61 10.55 23.49
CA THR A 382 -3.50 9.40 24.40
C THR A 382 -3.71 8.12 23.57
N PRO A 383 -3.14 6.96 23.95
CA PRO A 383 -3.36 5.71 23.23
C PRO A 383 -4.85 5.49 22.87
N ASP A 384 -5.75 5.88 23.78
CA ASP A 384 -7.20 5.89 23.58
C ASP A 384 -7.68 6.80 22.44
N GLN A 385 -7.16 8.03 22.34
CA GLN A 385 -7.50 8.97 21.26
C GLN A 385 -6.91 8.54 19.91
N ALA A 386 -5.72 7.94 19.89
CA ALA A 386 -5.13 7.38 18.67
C ALA A 386 -5.92 6.17 18.17
N ALA A 387 -6.32 5.28 19.10
CA ALA A 387 -7.16 4.12 18.81
C ALA A 387 -8.55 4.54 18.29
N GLN A 388 -9.16 5.57 18.90
CA GLN A 388 -10.43 6.13 18.44
C GLN A 388 -10.32 6.75 17.04
N LYS A 389 -9.25 7.51 16.77
CA LYS A 389 -8.99 8.11 15.45
C LYS A 389 -8.81 7.02 14.38
N HIS A 390 -7.95 6.03 14.62
CA HIS A 390 -7.73 4.92 13.70
C HIS A 390 -9.00 4.09 13.49
N GLY A 391 -9.79 3.85 14.55
CA GLY A 391 -11.09 3.20 14.46
C GLY A 391 -12.06 3.96 13.55
N LYS A 392 -12.07 5.28 13.62
CA LYS A 392 -12.85 6.12 12.70
C LYS A 392 -12.33 6.04 11.27
N GLU A 393 -11.02 6.17 11.07
CA GLU A 393 -10.39 6.13 9.74
C GLU A 393 -10.60 4.77 9.04
N MET A 394 -10.59 3.67 9.79
CA MET A 394 -10.89 2.35 9.24
C MET A 394 -12.36 2.24 8.81
N LYS A 395 -13.30 2.74 9.62
CA LYS A 395 -14.73 2.78 9.25
C LYS A 395 -14.99 3.63 8.01
N ASP A 396 -14.42 4.83 7.96
CA ASP A 396 -14.52 5.74 6.81
C ASP A 396 -13.95 5.07 5.53
N PHE A 397 -12.88 4.27 5.67
CA PHE A 397 -12.30 3.52 4.57
C PHE A 397 -13.16 2.34 4.11
N ILE A 398 -13.74 1.60 5.05
CA ILE A 398 -14.70 0.52 4.73
C ILE A 398 -15.93 1.11 4.00
N ASP A 399 -16.43 2.26 4.44
CA ASP A 399 -17.50 3.00 3.76
C ASP A 399 -17.13 3.41 2.34
N GLN A 400 -15.88 3.81 2.11
CA GLN A 400 -15.38 4.13 0.78
C GLN A 400 -15.33 2.88 -0.11
N LYS A 401 -14.86 1.75 0.41
CA LYS A 401 -14.78 0.49 -0.34
C LYS A 401 -16.16 -0.09 -0.67
N ALA A 402 -17.14 0.06 0.22
CA ALA A 402 -18.53 -0.34 -0.04
C ALA A 402 -19.25 0.51 -1.11
N LYS A 403 -18.62 1.58 -1.62
CA LYS A 403 -19.14 2.40 -2.74
C LYS A 403 -18.52 2.01 -4.09
N VAL A 404 -17.56 1.10 -4.11
CA VAL A 404 -16.93 0.61 -5.35
C VAL A 404 -17.92 -0.27 -6.09
N GLU A 405 -18.02 -0.09 -7.41
CA GLU A 405 -18.88 -0.94 -8.25
C GLU A 405 -18.43 -2.41 -8.14
N GLY A 406 -19.39 -3.33 -7.99
CA GLY A 406 -19.08 -4.74 -7.77
C GLY A 406 -18.83 -5.14 -6.29
N VAL A 407 -18.88 -4.19 -5.36
CA VAL A 407 -18.78 -4.43 -3.90
C VAL A 407 -20.11 -4.05 -3.22
N PRO A 408 -21.07 -4.97 -3.05
CA PRO A 408 -22.40 -4.62 -2.53
C PRO A 408 -22.39 -4.24 -1.05
N GLY A 409 -21.74 -5.04 -0.21
CA GLY A 409 -21.62 -4.83 1.21
C GLY A 409 -20.41 -5.54 1.80
N ILE A 410 -19.94 -5.01 2.93
CA ILE A 410 -18.72 -5.43 3.61
C ILE A 410 -19.05 -5.65 5.08
N ILE A 411 -18.55 -6.75 5.64
CA ILE A 411 -18.43 -6.99 7.07
C ILE A 411 -16.94 -6.94 7.42
N ALA A 412 -16.59 -6.19 8.45
CA ALA A 412 -15.24 -6.18 9.03
C ALA A 412 -15.32 -6.41 10.54
N ALA A 413 -14.45 -7.26 11.07
CA ALA A 413 -14.32 -7.49 12.50
C ALA A 413 -12.86 -7.77 12.85
N GLY A 414 -12.48 -7.58 14.11
CA GLY A 414 -11.09 -7.80 14.49
C GLY A 414 -10.80 -7.59 15.96
N LEU A 415 -9.54 -7.80 16.30
CA LEU A 415 -8.96 -7.36 17.56
C LEU A 415 -8.00 -6.21 17.28
N ARG A 416 -8.01 -5.22 18.17
CA ARG A 416 -6.95 -4.21 18.23
C ARG A 416 -6.47 -4.12 19.66
N ASP A 417 -5.20 -4.41 19.87
CA ASP A 417 -4.61 -4.47 21.22
C ASP A 417 -5.40 -5.40 22.16
N GLY A 418 -6.05 -6.44 21.60
CA GLY A 418 -6.91 -7.39 22.30
C GLY A 418 -8.38 -6.98 22.47
N GLU A 419 -8.77 -5.77 22.06
CA GLU A 419 -10.17 -5.33 22.11
C GLU A 419 -10.92 -5.67 20.81
N TYR A 420 -12.09 -6.30 20.96
CA TYR A 420 -12.93 -6.69 19.84
C TYR A 420 -13.68 -5.49 19.26
N TRP A 421 -13.70 -5.42 17.92
CA TRP A 421 -14.54 -4.49 17.19
C TRP A 421 -15.17 -5.16 15.97
N SER A 422 -16.31 -4.62 15.54
CA SER A 422 -16.96 -4.99 14.30
C SER A 422 -17.62 -3.79 13.63
N TYR A 423 -17.77 -3.86 12.32
CA TYR A 423 -18.38 -2.83 11.49
C TYR A 423 -18.92 -3.45 10.21
N ALA A 424 -19.96 -2.84 9.64
CA ALA A 424 -20.50 -3.21 8.35
C ALA A 424 -20.85 -1.97 7.54
N ALA A 425 -20.70 -2.06 6.22
CA ALA A 425 -21.06 -1.01 5.28
C ALA A 425 -21.71 -1.60 4.02
N GLY A 426 -22.46 -0.76 3.30
CA GLY A 426 -23.17 -1.18 2.09
C GLY A 426 -24.44 -1.98 2.38
N VAL A 427 -24.82 -2.85 1.45
CA VAL A 427 -26.11 -3.54 1.45
C VAL A 427 -25.96 -5.06 1.45
N ALA A 428 -26.80 -5.71 2.26
CA ALA A 428 -26.94 -7.16 2.29
C ALA A 428 -27.66 -7.72 1.07
N ASN A 429 -28.48 -6.91 0.40
CA ASN A 429 -29.22 -7.29 -0.79
C ASN A 429 -29.34 -6.10 -1.77
N LEU A 430 -28.97 -6.31 -3.04
CA LEU A 430 -28.95 -5.30 -4.09
C LEU A 430 -30.34 -4.85 -4.54
N ASP A 431 -31.38 -5.67 -4.40
CA ASP A 431 -32.74 -5.36 -4.85
C ASP A 431 -33.52 -4.59 -3.77
N HIS A 432 -33.48 -5.09 -2.54
CA HIS A 432 -34.20 -4.52 -1.40
C HIS A 432 -33.42 -3.43 -0.66
N LYS A 433 -32.10 -3.35 -0.88
CA LYS A 433 -31.19 -2.38 -0.24
C LYS A 433 -31.19 -2.44 1.29
N ASN A 434 -31.45 -3.63 1.85
CA ASN A 434 -31.30 -3.85 3.29
C ASN A 434 -29.83 -3.60 3.69
N PRO A 435 -29.56 -2.92 4.81
CA PRO A 435 -28.20 -2.67 5.25
C PRO A 435 -27.44 -3.97 5.56
N MET A 436 -26.13 -3.96 5.34
CA MET A 436 -25.25 -5.02 5.84
C MET A 436 -25.13 -4.92 7.37
N GLU A 437 -25.11 -6.05 8.07
CA GLU A 437 -24.92 -6.09 9.52
C GLU A 437 -23.66 -6.87 9.89
N PRO A 438 -22.92 -6.45 10.95
CA PRO A 438 -21.62 -7.03 11.28
C PRO A 438 -21.66 -8.47 11.80
N ASP A 439 -22.82 -8.91 12.29
CA ASP A 439 -23.00 -10.22 12.92
C ASP A 439 -23.59 -11.27 11.96
N PHE A 440 -23.76 -10.93 10.68
CA PHE A 440 -24.23 -11.88 9.69
C PHE A 440 -23.26 -13.03 9.48
N THR A 441 -23.82 -14.22 9.26
CA THR A 441 -23.08 -15.41 8.88
C THR A 441 -22.75 -15.38 7.39
N PHE A 442 -21.60 -15.92 7.03
CA PHE A 442 -21.14 -15.99 5.66
C PHE A 442 -20.28 -17.23 5.41
N ARG A 443 -20.24 -17.67 4.15
CA ARG A 443 -19.34 -18.75 3.71
C ARG A 443 -17.91 -18.22 3.70
N ILE A 444 -16.99 -18.92 4.37
CA ILE A 444 -15.61 -18.43 4.54
C ILE A 444 -14.66 -18.91 3.44
N GLY A 445 -15.14 -19.82 2.58
CA GLY A 445 -14.34 -20.42 1.52
C GLY A 445 -13.03 -20.99 2.04
N SER A 446 -11.95 -20.75 1.29
CA SER A 446 -10.63 -21.31 1.61
C SER A 446 -10.02 -20.93 2.97
N VAL A 447 -10.60 -20.01 3.74
CA VAL A 447 -10.22 -19.83 5.16
C VAL A 447 -10.34 -21.15 5.95
N THR A 448 -11.23 -22.06 5.54
CA THR A 448 -11.33 -23.44 6.08
C THR A 448 -9.98 -24.19 6.09
N LYS A 449 -9.06 -23.89 5.17
CA LYS A 449 -7.76 -24.57 5.11
C LYS A 449 -6.90 -24.31 6.35
N ALA A 450 -6.99 -23.12 6.94
CA ALA A 450 -6.30 -22.79 8.19
C ALA A 450 -6.77 -23.71 9.31
N PHE A 451 -8.09 -23.91 9.44
CA PHE A 451 -8.70 -24.82 10.41
C PHE A 451 -8.25 -26.27 10.23
N VAL A 452 -8.28 -26.78 8.99
CA VAL A 452 -7.84 -28.16 8.68
C VAL A 452 -6.35 -28.34 8.98
N ALA A 453 -5.51 -27.37 8.62
CA ALA A 453 -4.09 -27.41 8.94
C ALA A 453 -3.84 -27.39 10.46
N THR A 454 -4.57 -26.57 11.23
CA THR A 454 -4.51 -26.58 12.70
C THR A 454 -4.85 -27.95 13.27
N LEU A 455 -5.88 -28.64 12.77
CA LEU A 455 -6.20 -30.00 13.21
C LEU A 455 -5.06 -31.00 12.93
N VAL A 456 -4.49 -30.98 11.72
CA VAL A 456 -3.37 -31.87 11.38
C VAL A 456 -2.17 -31.59 12.28
N LEU A 457 -1.87 -30.32 12.55
CA LEU A 457 -0.78 -29.92 13.44
C LEU A 457 -1.04 -30.32 14.91
N GLN A 458 -2.28 -30.25 15.40
CA GLN A 458 -2.63 -30.78 16.71
C GLN A 458 -2.43 -32.29 16.79
N LEU A 459 -2.78 -33.03 15.73
CA LEU A 459 -2.52 -34.47 15.68
C LEU A 459 -1.02 -34.80 15.61
N ALA A 460 -0.23 -33.97 14.92
CA ALA A 460 1.23 -34.10 14.91
C ALA A 460 1.84 -33.81 16.29
N GLN A 461 1.34 -32.78 16.98
CA GLN A 461 1.73 -32.44 18.35
C GLN A 461 1.40 -33.57 19.34
N GLU A 462 0.31 -34.31 19.09
CA GLU A 462 -0.09 -35.50 19.86
C GLU A 462 0.68 -36.76 19.45
N GLU A 463 1.68 -36.64 18.57
CA GLU A 463 2.47 -37.74 18.01
C GLU A 463 1.60 -38.82 17.30
N LYS A 464 0.38 -38.48 16.91
CA LYS A 464 -0.54 -39.40 16.21
C LYS A 464 -0.21 -39.53 14.72
N LEU A 465 0.50 -38.56 14.16
CA LEU A 465 1.04 -38.58 12.81
C LEU A 465 2.34 -37.78 12.76
N ASN A 466 3.18 -38.03 11.75
CA ASN A 466 4.27 -37.11 11.43
C ASN A 466 3.91 -36.29 10.20
N LEU A 467 4.25 -35.00 10.19
CA LEU A 467 4.04 -34.14 9.01
C LEU A 467 4.78 -34.69 7.77
N ASP A 468 5.88 -35.39 7.98
CA ASP A 468 6.71 -35.96 6.90
C ASP A 468 6.36 -37.44 6.61
N ASP A 469 5.29 -37.98 7.22
CA ASP A 469 4.74 -39.26 6.80
C ASP A 469 4.24 -39.16 5.34
N SER A 470 4.44 -40.24 4.58
CA SER A 470 3.86 -40.36 3.25
C SER A 470 2.34 -40.42 3.32
N VAL A 471 1.67 -39.90 2.29
CA VAL A 471 0.22 -39.99 2.17
C VAL A 471 -0.23 -41.45 2.07
N GLU A 472 0.55 -42.31 1.40
CA GLU A 472 0.26 -43.75 1.27
C GLU A 472 0.18 -44.47 2.62
N LYS A 473 0.97 -44.05 3.62
CA LYS A 473 0.92 -44.63 4.98
C LYS A 473 -0.47 -44.53 5.59
N TRP A 474 -1.15 -43.40 5.36
CA TRP A 474 -2.47 -43.12 5.94
C TRP A 474 -3.60 -43.45 4.99
N LEU A 475 -3.42 -43.23 3.70
CA LEU A 475 -4.43 -43.41 2.65
C LEU A 475 -3.96 -44.44 1.61
N PRO A 476 -3.75 -45.72 2.00
CA PRO A 476 -3.15 -46.72 1.13
C PRO A 476 -3.98 -46.92 -0.13
N GLY A 477 -3.35 -46.79 -1.29
CA GLY A 477 -3.94 -47.00 -2.60
C GLY A 477 -4.91 -45.91 -3.05
N VAL A 478 -4.99 -44.76 -2.35
CA VAL A 478 -5.83 -43.62 -2.73
C VAL A 478 -5.12 -42.74 -3.76
N VAL A 479 -3.88 -42.32 -3.49
CA VAL A 479 -3.09 -41.44 -4.37
C VAL A 479 -2.21 -42.27 -5.30
N LYS A 480 -2.78 -42.72 -6.42
CA LYS A 480 -2.12 -43.55 -7.43
C LYS A 480 -2.68 -43.30 -8.83
N GLY A 481 -1.95 -43.75 -9.86
CA GLY A 481 -2.35 -43.62 -11.27
C GLY A 481 -1.94 -42.28 -11.88
N ASN A 482 -1.98 -42.16 -13.21
CA ASN A 482 -1.60 -40.95 -13.96
C ASN A 482 -0.20 -40.36 -13.62
N GLY A 483 0.70 -41.16 -13.05
CA GLY A 483 2.04 -40.71 -12.61
C GLY A 483 2.14 -40.31 -11.14
N TYR A 484 1.05 -40.41 -10.37
CA TYR A 484 1.08 -40.24 -8.91
C TYR A 484 1.64 -41.46 -8.18
N ASP A 485 2.43 -41.18 -7.14
CA ASP A 485 2.94 -42.14 -6.17
C ASP A 485 2.78 -41.56 -4.76
N GLY A 486 1.77 -42.03 -4.03
CA GLY A 486 1.48 -41.60 -2.66
C GLY A 486 2.61 -41.82 -1.66
N ASN A 487 3.62 -42.66 -1.98
CA ASN A 487 4.79 -42.85 -1.12
C ASN A 487 5.75 -41.66 -1.16
N LYS A 488 5.69 -40.84 -2.21
CA LYS A 488 6.58 -39.69 -2.43
C LYS A 488 5.97 -38.36 -1.99
N ILE A 489 4.68 -38.35 -1.68
CA ILE A 489 3.94 -37.16 -1.26
C ILE A 489 3.78 -37.22 0.24
N THR A 490 4.15 -36.17 0.96
CA THR A 490 4.00 -36.10 2.43
C THR A 490 2.79 -35.29 2.86
N ILE A 491 2.35 -35.47 4.11
CA ILE A 491 1.27 -34.65 4.70
C ILE A 491 1.64 -33.16 4.67
N ARG A 492 2.90 -32.81 4.97
CA ARG A 492 3.42 -31.44 4.90
C ARG A 492 3.21 -30.83 3.52
N GLN A 493 3.50 -31.61 2.46
CA GLN A 493 3.34 -31.18 1.08
C GLN A 493 1.87 -30.95 0.70
N LEU A 494 0.93 -31.65 1.32
CA LEU A 494 -0.50 -31.34 1.18
C LEU A 494 -0.82 -29.96 1.79
N LEU A 495 -0.33 -29.68 3.00
CA LEU A 495 -0.69 -28.46 3.73
C LEU A 495 -0.04 -27.17 3.17
N ASN A 496 1.16 -27.26 2.61
CA ASN A 496 1.86 -26.12 1.99
C ASN A 496 1.73 -26.05 0.45
N GLN A 497 0.88 -26.89 -0.14
CA GLN A 497 0.58 -26.89 -1.59
C GLN A 497 1.79 -27.25 -2.49
N THR A 498 2.70 -28.11 -2.02
CA THR A 498 3.88 -28.57 -2.78
C THR A 498 3.81 -30.05 -3.20
N SER A 499 2.62 -30.67 -3.16
CA SER A 499 2.43 -32.09 -3.49
C SER A 499 2.52 -32.43 -4.99
N GLY A 500 2.26 -31.45 -5.88
CA GLY A 500 2.09 -31.67 -7.31
C GLY A 500 0.74 -32.29 -7.70
N ILE A 501 -0.17 -32.51 -6.73
CA ILE A 501 -1.52 -33.02 -6.99
C ILE A 501 -2.36 -31.92 -7.61
N ALA A 502 -2.90 -32.17 -8.80
CA ALA A 502 -3.71 -31.21 -9.53
C ALA A 502 -5.01 -30.91 -8.76
N SER A 503 -5.45 -29.66 -8.83
CA SER A 503 -6.73 -29.27 -8.26
C SER A 503 -7.90 -29.85 -9.06
N TYR A 504 -8.94 -30.36 -8.38
CA TYR A 504 -10.18 -30.74 -9.05
C TYR A 504 -10.96 -29.53 -9.58
N THR A 505 -10.74 -28.33 -9.04
CA THR A 505 -11.38 -27.09 -9.51
C THR A 505 -10.76 -26.56 -10.82
N SER A 506 -11.53 -25.76 -11.55
CA SER A 506 -11.11 -25.06 -12.78
C SER A 506 -11.76 -23.69 -12.88
N THR A 507 -11.30 -22.88 -13.84
CA THR A 507 -11.96 -21.61 -14.22
C THR A 507 -13.42 -21.81 -14.62
N ASP A 508 -13.77 -22.94 -15.22
CA ASP A 508 -15.15 -23.24 -15.62
C ASP A 508 -16.06 -23.41 -14.40
N MET A 509 -15.56 -24.03 -13.32
CA MET A 509 -16.32 -24.14 -12.07
C MET A 509 -16.60 -22.76 -11.43
N ARG A 510 -15.74 -21.75 -11.67
CA ARG A 510 -15.99 -20.39 -11.17
C ARG A 510 -17.26 -19.76 -11.78
N TYR A 511 -17.52 -20.06 -13.05
CA TYR A 511 -18.67 -19.54 -13.78
C TYR A 511 -19.84 -20.54 -13.86
N ALA A 512 -19.72 -21.69 -13.22
CA ALA A 512 -20.80 -22.66 -13.14
C ALA A 512 -22.00 -22.08 -12.39
N THR A 513 -23.19 -22.27 -12.95
CA THR A 513 -24.47 -21.81 -12.38
C THR A 513 -25.23 -22.93 -11.68
N SER A 514 -24.66 -24.13 -11.63
CA SER A 514 -25.25 -25.29 -10.97
C SER A 514 -24.16 -26.22 -10.46
N PHE A 515 -24.37 -26.78 -9.27
CA PHE A 515 -23.46 -27.73 -8.63
C PHE A 515 -24.22 -28.99 -8.26
N PRO A 516 -23.85 -30.16 -8.83
CA PRO A 516 -24.34 -31.43 -8.32
C PRO A 516 -23.75 -31.71 -6.94
N GLN A 517 -24.27 -32.74 -6.26
CA GLN A 517 -23.64 -33.23 -5.05
C GLN A 517 -22.35 -33.99 -5.42
N TYR A 518 -21.25 -33.69 -4.72
CA TYR A 518 -19.98 -34.40 -4.82
C TYR A 518 -19.72 -35.19 -3.55
N THR A 519 -19.27 -36.43 -3.69
CA THR A 519 -18.66 -37.18 -2.58
C THR A 519 -17.18 -36.84 -2.47
N VAL A 520 -16.56 -37.11 -1.33
CA VAL A 520 -15.10 -36.95 -1.14
C VAL A 520 -14.32 -37.75 -2.19
N ASP A 521 -14.76 -38.97 -2.50
CA ASP A 521 -14.15 -39.81 -3.54
C ASP A 521 -14.26 -39.19 -4.93
N ASP A 522 -15.36 -38.47 -5.22
CA ASP A 522 -15.50 -37.75 -6.49
C ASP A 522 -14.45 -36.65 -6.61
N LEU A 523 -14.27 -35.84 -5.56
CA LEU A 523 -13.31 -34.75 -5.56
C LEU A 523 -11.87 -35.24 -5.70
N VAL A 524 -11.49 -36.29 -4.96
CA VAL A 524 -10.16 -36.90 -5.07
C VAL A 524 -9.94 -37.49 -6.46
N ARG A 525 -10.92 -38.23 -6.99
CA ARG A 525 -10.83 -38.83 -8.33
C ARG A 525 -10.73 -37.78 -9.42
N MET A 526 -11.47 -36.67 -9.32
CA MET A 526 -11.40 -35.55 -10.28
C MET A 526 -10.02 -34.89 -10.29
N GLY A 527 -9.38 -34.73 -9.12
CA GLY A 527 -8.01 -34.23 -9.02
C GLY A 527 -7.01 -35.20 -9.65
N LEU A 528 -7.07 -36.48 -9.26
CA LEU A 528 -6.14 -37.52 -9.72
C LEU A 528 -6.36 -37.94 -11.19
N ALA A 529 -7.50 -37.62 -11.78
CA ALA A 529 -7.77 -37.82 -13.21
C ALA A 529 -6.90 -36.91 -14.11
N LYS A 530 -6.33 -35.83 -13.55
CA LYS A 530 -5.35 -34.97 -14.22
C LYS A 530 -3.93 -35.48 -13.91
N PRO A 531 -2.93 -35.27 -14.79
CA PRO A 531 -1.55 -35.61 -14.46
C PRO A 531 -0.99 -34.72 -13.34
N PRO A 532 0.06 -35.16 -12.61
CA PRO A 532 0.81 -34.31 -11.69
C PRO A 532 1.28 -33.02 -12.37
N VAL A 533 1.12 -31.88 -11.69
CA VAL A 533 1.58 -30.58 -12.21
C VAL A 533 3.11 -30.51 -12.17
N PHE A 534 3.72 -31.10 -11.13
CA PHE A 534 5.15 -31.26 -10.95
C PHE A 534 5.43 -32.45 -10.02
N GLN A 535 6.71 -32.81 -9.85
CA GLN A 535 7.12 -33.84 -8.89
C GLN A 535 6.99 -33.34 -7.44
N PRO A 536 6.63 -34.19 -6.46
CA PRO A 536 6.43 -33.75 -5.08
C PRO A 536 7.62 -32.95 -4.52
N GLY A 537 7.35 -31.73 -4.02
CA GLY A 537 8.35 -30.81 -3.48
C GLY A 537 9.12 -29.99 -4.52
N ALA A 538 8.95 -30.24 -5.82
CA ALA A 538 9.68 -29.54 -6.89
C ALA A 538 9.09 -28.18 -7.29
N GLY A 539 7.94 -27.81 -6.73
CA GLY A 539 7.25 -26.56 -7.04
C GLY A 539 6.08 -26.30 -6.09
N TRP A 540 5.32 -25.27 -6.41
CA TRP A 540 4.13 -24.86 -5.66
C TRP A 540 2.97 -24.61 -6.63
N ASP A 541 1.80 -25.19 -6.35
CA ASP A 541 0.55 -24.93 -7.07
C ASP A 541 -0.63 -25.19 -6.14
N TYR A 542 -1.58 -24.25 -6.12
CA TYR A 542 -2.70 -24.25 -5.20
C TYR A 542 -3.70 -25.35 -5.55
N SER A 543 -3.89 -26.32 -4.65
CA SER A 543 -4.75 -27.47 -4.91
C SER A 543 -5.74 -27.74 -3.79
N ASN A 544 -7.02 -27.49 -4.08
CA ASN A 544 -8.12 -27.93 -3.22
C ASN A 544 -8.13 -29.44 -2.95
N THR A 545 -7.59 -30.26 -3.87
CA THR A 545 -7.45 -31.71 -3.68
C THR A 545 -6.55 -32.04 -2.49
N ASN A 546 -5.51 -31.23 -2.24
CA ASN A 546 -4.60 -31.44 -1.10
C ASN A 546 -5.33 -31.36 0.24
N THR A 547 -6.21 -30.36 0.42
CA THR A 547 -6.92 -30.20 1.68
C THR A 547 -8.01 -31.25 1.88
N VAL A 548 -8.66 -31.70 0.81
CA VAL A 548 -9.60 -32.85 0.87
C VAL A 548 -8.88 -34.11 1.33
N LEU A 549 -7.68 -34.38 0.80
CA LEU A 549 -6.84 -35.50 1.26
C LEU A 549 -6.39 -35.32 2.72
N ALA A 550 -6.06 -34.10 3.16
CA ALA A 550 -5.76 -33.83 4.56
C ALA A 550 -6.96 -34.12 5.48
N GLY A 551 -8.19 -33.81 5.04
CA GLY A 551 -9.42 -34.21 5.73
C GLY A 551 -9.57 -35.73 5.87
N LEU A 552 -9.24 -36.49 4.82
CA LEU A 552 -9.21 -37.96 4.88
C LEU A 552 -8.11 -38.49 5.82
N VAL A 553 -6.95 -37.85 5.87
CA VAL A 553 -5.88 -38.20 6.83
C VAL A 553 -6.37 -38.00 8.27
N ILE A 554 -7.03 -36.87 8.58
CA ILE A 554 -7.63 -36.65 9.91
C ILE A 554 -8.61 -37.78 10.25
N GLN A 555 -9.48 -38.15 9.30
CA GLN A 555 -10.43 -39.24 9.50
C GLN A 555 -9.75 -40.58 9.74
N LYS A 556 -8.69 -40.89 9.00
CA LYS A 556 -7.95 -42.12 9.18
C LYS A 556 -7.28 -42.20 10.55
N VAL A 557 -6.64 -41.10 10.97
CA VAL A 557 -5.87 -41.02 12.21
C VAL A 557 -6.79 -41.12 13.44
N THR A 558 -7.97 -40.50 13.36
CA THR A 558 -8.85 -40.33 14.53
C THR A 558 -10.04 -41.27 14.57
N GLY A 559 -10.42 -41.85 13.43
CA GLY A 559 -11.67 -42.60 13.26
C GLY A 559 -12.91 -41.72 13.08
N GLU A 560 -12.77 -40.39 13.13
CA GLU A 560 -13.87 -39.42 13.02
C GLU A 560 -13.59 -38.39 11.92
N THR A 561 -14.62 -37.92 11.23
CA THR A 561 -14.47 -36.94 10.15
C THR A 561 -13.90 -35.60 10.65
N TYR A 562 -13.30 -34.82 9.74
CA TYR A 562 -12.64 -33.56 10.13
C TYR A 562 -13.60 -32.57 10.78
N ASP A 563 -14.87 -32.53 10.39
CA ASP A 563 -15.91 -31.64 10.95
C ASP A 563 -16.21 -31.99 12.41
N VAL A 564 -16.27 -33.29 12.74
CA VAL A 564 -16.42 -33.77 14.13
C VAL A 564 -15.20 -33.39 14.96
N GLN A 565 -14.00 -33.61 14.42
CA GLN A 565 -12.75 -33.25 15.10
C GLN A 565 -12.60 -31.72 15.26
N MET A 566 -13.00 -30.95 14.25
CA MET A 566 -13.00 -29.48 14.28
C MET A 566 -13.90 -28.96 15.39
N LYS A 567 -15.11 -29.51 15.48
CA LYS A 567 -16.07 -29.13 16.51
C LYS A 567 -15.49 -29.39 17.90
N LYS A 568 -14.95 -30.59 18.14
CA LYS A 568 -14.40 -31.01 19.44
C LYS A 568 -13.16 -30.24 19.86
N ARG A 569 -12.27 -29.93 18.91
CA ARG A 569 -10.92 -29.41 19.22
C ARG A 569 -10.76 -27.91 19.05
N ILE A 570 -11.63 -27.28 18.24
CA ILE A 570 -11.52 -25.87 17.90
C ILE A 570 -12.83 -25.14 18.21
N LEU A 571 -13.96 -25.54 17.60
CA LEU A 571 -15.18 -24.74 17.71
C LEU A 571 -15.76 -24.72 19.13
N ASP A 572 -15.92 -25.88 19.78
CA ASP A 572 -16.46 -25.95 21.15
C ASP A 572 -15.51 -25.29 22.18
N PRO A 573 -14.19 -25.55 22.17
CA PRO A 573 -13.27 -24.89 23.09
C PRO A 573 -13.18 -23.37 22.92
N LEU A 574 -13.31 -22.86 21.70
CA LEU A 574 -13.31 -21.42 21.40
C LEU A 574 -14.70 -20.78 21.46
N GLN A 575 -15.75 -21.57 21.74
CA GLN A 575 -17.15 -21.13 21.78
C GLN A 575 -17.60 -20.46 20.48
N MET A 576 -17.16 -20.99 19.35
CA MET A 576 -17.54 -20.52 18.01
C MET A 576 -18.93 -21.06 17.64
N THR A 577 -19.97 -20.53 18.28
CA THR A 577 -21.34 -21.06 18.20
C THR A 577 -22.04 -20.79 16.88
N ASP A 578 -21.55 -19.82 16.10
CA ASP A 578 -22.12 -19.43 14.82
C ASP A 578 -21.30 -19.99 13.64
N THR A 579 -20.39 -20.92 13.93
CA THR A 579 -19.55 -21.60 12.94
C THR A 579 -20.03 -23.02 12.69
N SER A 580 -20.20 -23.37 11.42
CA SER A 580 -20.78 -24.65 11.00
C SER A 580 -20.22 -25.15 9.67
N PHE A 581 -20.60 -26.37 9.29
CA PHE A 581 -20.22 -27.03 8.04
C PHE A 581 -21.42 -27.16 7.14
N SER A 582 -21.27 -26.76 5.88
CA SER A 582 -22.39 -26.78 4.93
C SER A 582 -22.74 -28.21 4.47
N GLY A 583 -21.76 -29.09 4.31
CA GLY A 583 -21.96 -30.39 3.67
C GLY A 583 -22.61 -30.21 2.30
N SER A 584 -23.74 -30.87 2.06
CA SER A 584 -24.55 -30.70 0.86
C SER A 584 -25.73 -29.74 1.03
N ASN A 585 -25.87 -29.08 2.19
CA ASN A 585 -26.99 -28.19 2.46
C ASN A 585 -26.78 -26.83 1.75
N PRO A 586 -27.71 -26.42 0.85
CA PRO A 586 -27.56 -25.15 0.15
C PRO A 586 -27.80 -23.92 1.03
N LYS A 587 -28.43 -24.08 2.20
CA LYS A 587 -28.78 -22.97 3.08
C LYS A 587 -27.60 -22.52 3.93
N ILE A 588 -27.56 -21.22 4.22
CA ILE A 588 -26.64 -20.61 5.18
C ILE A 588 -27.42 -20.45 6.50
N PRO A 589 -26.98 -21.05 7.62
CA PRO A 589 -27.67 -20.90 8.90
C PRO A 589 -27.46 -19.50 9.48
N GLY A 590 -28.44 -18.99 10.24
CA GLY A 590 -28.39 -17.65 10.83
C GLY A 590 -28.90 -16.55 9.88
N GLN A 591 -28.75 -15.29 10.29
CA GLN A 591 -28.99 -14.16 9.40
C GLN A 591 -27.77 -13.96 8.50
N HIS A 592 -27.99 -13.79 7.20
CA HIS A 592 -26.92 -13.66 6.23
C HIS A 592 -27.32 -12.72 5.09
N ALA A 593 -26.31 -12.16 4.42
CA ALA A 593 -26.51 -11.42 3.20
C ALA A 593 -26.83 -12.33 2.01
N THR A 594 -27.38 -11.74 0.94
CA THR A 594 -27.39 -12.36 -0.38
C THR A 594 -25.95 -12.40 -0.89
N GLY A 595 -25.48 -13.59 -1.28
CA GLY A 595 -24.16 -13.78 -1.87
C GLY A 595 -24.22 -13.64 -3.39
N TYR A 596 -23.44 -12.72 -3.95
CA TYR A 596 -23.44 -12.44 -5.39
C TYR A 596 -22.24 -13.07 -6.09
N ASN A 597 -22.47 -13.73 -7.23
CA ASN A 597 -21.39 -14.12 -8.12
C ASN A 597 -21.34 -13.20 -9.34
N MET A 598 -20.17 -13.06 -9.95
CA MET A 598 -19.98 -12.22 -11.13
C MET A 598 -19.90 -13.07 -12.39
N ASN A 599 -20.75 -12.79 -13.37
CA ASN A 599 -20.68 -13.46 -14.67
C ASN A 599 -19.53 -12.89 -15.53
N GLN A 600 -19.27 -13.51 -16.69
CA GLN A 600 -18.20 -13.07 -17.60
C GLN A 600 -18.38 -11.66 -18.17
N ALA A 601 -19.60 -11.11 -18.13
CA ALA A 601 -19.89 -9.73 -18.55
C ALA A 601 -19.75 -8.71 -17.40
N GLY A 602 -19.20 -9.11 -16.25
CA GLY A 602 -19.01 -8.25 -15.09
C GLY A 602 -20.28 -8.00 -14.26
N LYS A 603 -21.40 -8.65 -14.58
CA LYS A 603 -22.67 -8.44 -13.89
C LYS A 603 -22.83 -9.39 -12.70
N LEU A 604 -23.18 -8.81 -11.55
CA LEU A 604 -23.54 -9.57 -10.35
C LEU A 604 -24.91 -10.24 -10.49
N TYR A 605 -25.01 -11.48 -10.01
CA TYR A 605 -26.26 -12.23 -9.89
C TYR A 605 -26.29 -12.99 -8.56
N ASP A 606 -27.49 -13.18 -8.01
CA ASP A 606 -27.69 -13.92 -6.76
C ASP A 606 -27.25 -15.38 -6.96
N PHE A 607 -26.34 -15.82 -6.11
CA PHE A 607 -25.88 -17.19 -6.06
C PHE A 607 -25.67 -17.64 -4.62
N THR A 608 -26.60 -17.24 -3.74
CA THR A 608 -26.57 -17.50 -2.29
C THR A 608 -26.72 -19.00 -1.98
N GLU A 609 -27.67 -19.65 -2.64
CA GLU A 609 -28.03 -21.06 -2.40
C GLU A 609 -27.60 -21.95 -3.57
N TYR A 610 -26.62 -22.82 -3.31
CA TYR A 610 -26.15 -23.88 -4.20
C TYR A 610 -25.62 -25.04 -3.36
N ASN A 611 -25.48 -26.23 -3.93
CA ASN A 611 -24.88 -27.36 -3.22
C ASN A 611 -23.36 -27.13 -3.02
N PRO A 612 -22.88 -26.92 -1.78
CA PRO A 612 -21.49 -26.54 -1.54
C PRO A 612 -20.56 -27.75 -1.31
N SER A 613 -21.06 -28.97 -1.51
CA SER A 613 -20.29 -30.21 -1.28
C SER A 613 -19.01 -30.30 -2.11
N TRP A 614 -18.90 -29.53 -3.20
CA TRP A 614 -17.66 -29.44 -3.97
C TRP A 614 -16.50 -28.87 -3.13
N ALA A 615 -16.78 -28.00 -2.15
CA ALA A 615 -15.75 -27.33 -1.36
C ALA A 615 -15.19 -28.23 -0.26
N ASN A 616 -16.04 -29.00 0.44
CA ASN A 616 -15.67 -29.93 1.51
C ASN A 616 -14.61 -29.33 2.47
N ALA A 617 -13.61 -30.11 2.90
CA ALA A 617 -12.52 -29.68 3.78
C ALA A 617 -11.68 -28.53 3.20
N ALA A 618 -11.80 -28.23 1.89
CA ALA A 618 -11.08 -27.14 1.27
C ALA A 618 -11.79 -25.78 1.42
N GLY A 619 -13.09 -25.73 1.77
CA GLY A 619 -13.78 -24.44 1.87
C GLY A 619 -15.25 -24.39 2.30
N GLU A 620 -15.83 -25.46 2.86
CA GLU A 620 -17.30 -25.50 3.10
C GLU A 620 -17.79 -24.74 4.35
N MET A 621 -16.89 -24.25 5.19
CA MET A 621 -17.30 -23.69 6.49
C MET A 621 -18.07 -22.38 6.33
N ILE A 622 -18.97 -22.16 7.27
CA ILE A 622 -19.73 -20.92 7.46
C ILE A 622 -19.34 -20.39 8.84
N SER A 623 -19.16 -19.08 8.98
CA SER A 623 -18.76 -18.45 10.23
C SER A 623 -19.24 -16.99 10.28
N THR A 624 -18.78 -16.25 11.29
CA THR A 624 -19.01 -14.82 11.49
C THR A 624 -17.68 -14.09 11.66
N GLY A 625 -17.70 -12.76 11.58
CA GLY A 625 -16.53 -11.94 11.89
C GLY A 625 -16.00 -12.19 13.31
N LYS A 626 -16.90 -12.38 14.28
CA LYS A 626 -16.57 -12.68 15.68
C LYS A 626 -15.86 -14.01 15.85
N ASP A 627 -16.42 -15.09 15.29
CA ASP A 627 -15.87 -16.43 15.45
C ASP A 627 -14.52 -16.58 14.74
N LEU A 628 -14.38 -16.03 13.53
CA LEU A 628 -13.09 -16.01 12.84
C LEU A 628 -12.04 -15.21 13.61
N THR A 629 -12.44 -14.08 14.23
CA THR A 629 -11.55 -13.29 15.08
C THR A 629 -11.05 -14.11 16.27
N ALA A 630 -11.93 -14.87 16.92
CA ALA A 630 -11.57 -15.76 18.03
C ALA A 630 -10.61 -16.88 17.60
N PHE A 631 -10.86 -17.51 16.45
CA PHE A 631 -9.97 -18.54 15.89
C PHE A 631 -8.58 -18.00 15.59
N PHE A 632 -8.47 -16.92 14.81
CA PHE A 632 -7.16 -16.38 14.42
C PHE A 632 -6.40 -15.80 15.60
N SER A 633 -7.07 -15.18 16.57
CA SER A 633 -6.44 -14.75 17.83
C SER A 633 -5.89 -15.94 18.61
N ALA A 634 -6.65 -17.02 18.74
CA ALA A 634 -6.21 -18.22 19.46
C ALA A 634 -5.07 -18.94 18.74
N LEU A 635 -5.10 -19.03 17.41
CA LEU A 635 -4.07 -19.66 16.61
C LEU A 635 -2.75 -18.87 16.67
N LEU A 636 -2.79 -17.60 16.25
CA LEU A 636 -1.60 -16.74 16.16
C LEU A 636 -1.07 -16.31 17.53
N GLY A 637 -1.90 -16.39 18.56
CA GLY A 637 -1.52 -16.19 19.97
C GLY A 637 -0.97 -17.44 20.66
N GLY A 638 -0.82 -18.57 19.96
CA GLY A 638 -0.20 -19.79 20.51
C GLY A 638 -1.09 -20.59 21.47
N LYS A 639 -2.42 -20.39 21.44
CA LYS A 639 -3.36 -21.17 22.28
C LYS A 639 -3.74 -22.51 21.67
N LEU A 640 -3.72 -22.64 20.33
CA LEU A 640 -4.15 -23.86 19.63
C LEU A 640 -3.00 -24.83 19.31
N LEU A 641 -1.77 -24.33 19.24
CA LEU A 641 -0.58 -25.06 18.82
C LEU A 641 0.60 -24.68 19.73
N SER A 642 1.50 -25.63 19.99
CA SER A 642 2.79 -25.38 20.65
C SER A 642 3.67 -24.47 19.81
N ASP A 643 4.67 -23.84 20.43
CA ASP A 643 5.67 -23.02 19.72
C ASP A 643 6.36 -23.79 18.58
N GLU A 644 6.63 -25.08 18.80
CA GLU A 644 7.20 -25.95 17.78
C GLU A 644 6.26 -26.12 16.58
N MET A 645 4.99 -26.43 16.82
CA MET A 645 4.02 -26.58 15.73
C MET A 645 3.69 -25.25 15.06
N MET A 646 3.69 -24.12 15.78
CA MET A 646 3.57 -22.81 15.16
C MET A 646 4.76 -22.48 14.28
N LYS A 647 5.98 -22.86 14.68
CA LYS A 647 7.16 -22.75 13.81
C LYS A 647 7.01 -23.61 12.57
N GLN A 648 6.49 -24.83 12.68
CA GLN A 648 6.18 -25.67 11.50
C GLN A 648 5.14 -24.99 10.60
N MET A 649 4.07 -24.43 11.19
CA MET A 649 2.99 -23.77 10.46
C MET A 649 3.47 -22.55 9.66
N THR A 650 4.42 -21.79 10.22
CA THR A 650 4.95 -20.55 9.65
C THR A 650 6.26 -20.74 8.86
N THR A 651 6.80 -21.96 8.82
CA THR A 651 7.88 -22.31 7.90
C THR A 651 7.28 -22.60 6.53
N GLY A 652 7.20 -21.55 5.70
CA GLY A 652 6.60 -21.60 4.38
C GLY A 652 7.58 -21.65 3.20
N VAL A 653 7.00 -21.79 2.01
CA VAL A 653 7.66 -21.73 0.70
C VAL A 653 7.12 -20.52 -0.09
N GLU A 654 7.91 -19.99 -1.01
CA GLU A 654 7.49 -18.86 -1.84
C GLU A 654 6.30 -19.22 -2.74
N SER A 655 5.33 -18.30 -2.85
CA SER A 655 4.14 -18.45 -3.69
C SER A 655 3.63 -17.09 -4.19
N PRO A 656 2.73 -17.06 -5.19
CA PRO A 656 2.07 -15.83 -5.62
C PRO A 656 1.24 -15.11 -4.53
N PHE A 657 0.93 -15.79 -3.42
CA PHE A 657 0.19 -15.20 -2.29
C PHE A 657 1.11 -14.69 -1.17
N GLY A 658 2.43 -14.77 -1.35
CA GLY A 658 3.45 -14.57 -0.30
C GLY A 658 4.02 -15.90 0.18
N LYS A 659 4.67 -15.90 1.35
CA LYS A 659 5.31 -17.11 1.89
C LYS A 659 4.27 -18.05 2.48
N TYR A 660 3.97 -19.14 1.77
CA TYR A 660 2.91 -20.08 2.09
C TYR A 660 3.40 -21.18 3.04
N GLY A 661 2.92 -21.13 4.28
CA GLY A 661 3.14 -22.11 5.35
C GLY A 661 2.19 -23.30 5.28
N LEU A 662 1.87 -23.89 6.44
CA LEU A 662 0.91 -25.00 6.52
C LEU A 662 -0.51 -24.43 6.71
N GLY A 663 -1.24 -24.23 5.60
CA GLY A 663 -2.61 -23.71 5.61
C GLY A 663 -2.76 -22.22 5.93
N LEU A 664 -1.67 -21.46 5.98
CA LEU A 664 -1.61 -19.99 6.10
C LEU A 664 -0.54 -19.45 5.16
N TYR A 665 -0.62 -18.18 4.80
CA TYR A 665 0.47 -17.48 4.14
C TYR A 665 0.80 -16.16 4.84
N GLU A 666 2.08 -15.80 4.79
CA GLU A 666 2.59 -14.50 5.23
C GLU A 666 2.57 -13.52 4.08
N VAL A 667 2.02 -12.34 4.33
CA VAL A 667 2.09 -11.20 3.41
C VAL A 667 2.99 -10.15 4.03
N THR A 668 4.02 -9.76 3.30
CA THR A 668 4.87 -8.61 3.63
C THR A 668 4.29 -7.37 2.99
N LEU A 669 3.94 -6.38 3.82
CA LEU A 669 3.45 -5.08 3.40
C LEU A 669 4.60 -4.18 2.91
N PRO A 670 4.31 -3.14 2.11
CA PRO A 670 5.34 -2.21 1.63
C PRO A 670 6.19 -1.55 2.73
N ASN A 671 5.67 -1.44 3.95
CA ASN A 671 6.40 -0.89 5.11
C ASN A 671 7.28 -1.93 5.85
N GLY A 672 7.36 -3.16 5.33
CA GLY A 672 8.12 -4.28 5.90
C GLY A 672 7.43 -5.01 7.06
N LYS A 673 6.22 -4.59 7.47
CA LYS A 673 5.42 -5.36 8.44
C LYS A 673 4.81 -6.57 7.76
N THR A 674 4.55 -7.61 8.53
CA THR A 674 3.92 -8.83 8.02
C THR A 674 2.67 -9.18 8.79
N TYR A 675 1.74 -9.85 8.12
CA TYR A 675 0.61 -10.52 8.75
C TYR A 675 0.50 -11.95 8.20
N TRP A 676 -0.05 -12.84 9.03
CA TRP A 676 -0.34 -14.23 8.68
C TRP A 676 -1.84 -14.41 8.55
N GLY A 677 -2.28 -15.04 7.47
CA GLY A 677 -3.70 -15.22 7.22
C GLY A 677 -4.01 -16.18 6.10
N HIS A 678 -5.28 -16.18 5.69
CA HIS A 678 -5.73 -16.90 4.52
C HIS A 678 -6.93 -16.19 3.87
N GLY A 679 -6.93 -16.09 2.55
CA GLY A 679 -8.06 -15.62 1.74
C GLY A 679 -9.08 -16.72 1.45
N GLY A 680 -10.31 -16.36 1.16
CA GLY A 680 -11.42 -17.30 1.05
C GLY A 680 -12.41 -16.87 0.00
N GLY A 681 -12.21 -17.31 -1.23
CA GLY A 681 -13.18 -17.18 -2.31
C GLY A 681 -14.06 -18.44 -2.39
N ILE A 682 -15.37 -18.25 -2.33
CA ILE A 682 -16.37 -19.27 -2.66
C ILE A 682 -17.58 -18.55 -3.25
N HIS A 683 -18.30 -19.18 -4.17
CA HIS A 683 -19.46 -18.58 -4.83
C HIS A 683 -20.35 -17.77 -3.86
N GLY A 684 -20.49 -16.48 -4.15
CA GLY A 684 -21.25 -15.51 -3.38
C GLY A 684 -20.44 -14.66 -2.38
N PHE A 685 -19.26 -15.11 -1.93
CA PHE A 685 -18.51 -14.48 -0.84
C PHE A 685 -16.99 -14.48 -1.04
N GLU A 686 -16.36 -13.34 -0.78
CA GLU A 686 -14.90 -13.19 -0.68
C GLU A 686 -14.52 -12.79 0.74
N THR A 687 -13.66 -13.58 1.37
CA THR A 687 -13.22 -13.40 2.76
C THR A 687 -11.71 -13.24 2.82
N LEU A 688 -11.21 -12.42 3.73
CA LEU A 688 -9.80 -12.42 4.13
C LEU A 688 -9.74 -12.37 5.66
N ALA A 689 -8.98 -13.25 6.27
CA ALA A 689 -8.87 -13.36 7.72
C ALA A 689 -7.43 -13.64 8.12
N GLY A 690 -6.93 -12.92 9.12
CA GLY A 690 -5.55 -13.03 9.56
C GLY A 690 -5.16 -11.98 10.60
N GLY A 691 -3.87 -11.94 10.93
CA GLY A 691 -3.35 -11.02 11.92
C GLY A 691 -1.86 -11.15 12.16
N THR A 692 -1.36 -10.43 13.16
CA THR A 692 0.05 -10.52 13.56
C THR A 692 0.28 -11.67 14.54
N LEU A 693 1.51 -12.19 14.55
CA LEU A 693 1.92 -13.15 15.58
C LEU A 693 1.76 -12.53 16.97
N GLY A 694 1.31 -13.34 17.93
CA GLY A 694 0.90 -12.88 19.26
C GLY A 694 -0.61 -12.70 19.41
N GLY A 695 -1.37 -12.69 18.30
CA GLY A 695 -2.83 -12.84 18.30
C GLY A 695 -3.61 -11.66 18.90
N LYS A 696 -2.98 -10.50 19.04
CA LYS A 696 -3.60 -9.27 19.59
C LYS A 696 -4.19 -8.34 18.53
N ASP A 697 -3.67 -8.42 17.31
CA ASP A 697 -4.16 -7.65 16.17
C ASP A 697 -4.64 -8.61 15.10
N ILE A 698 -5.96 -8.70 14.97
CA ILE A 698 -6.65 -9.59 14.05
C ILE A 698 -7.59 -8.76 13.20
N LEU A 699 -7.68 -9.09 11.92
CA LEU A 699 -8.68 -8.54 11.02
C LEU A 699 -9.36 -9.69 10.27
N VAL A 700 -10.66 -9.54 10.10
CA VAL A 700 -11.53 -10.40 9.30
C VAL A 700 -12.36 -9.47 8.45
N THR A 701 -12.36 -9.68 7.14
CA THR A 701 -13.22 -8.96 6.19
C THR A 701 -13.98 -9.97 5.34
N ASN A 702 -15.27 -9.72 5.12
CA ASN A 702 -16.10 -10.48 4.22
C ASN A 702 -16.87 -9.52 3.30
N ILE A 703 -16.92 -9.85 2.02
CA ILE A 703 -17.68 -9.12 1.00
C ILE A 703 -18.66 -10.11 0.38
N ASN A 704 -19.93 -9.72 0.29
CA ASN A 704 -20.99 -10.57 -0.27
C ASN A 704 -20.99 -10.58 -1.81
N ALA A 705 -19.80 -10.57 -2.41
CA ALA A 705 -19.60 -10.74 -3.83
C ALA A 705 -18.25 -11.40 -4.13
N VAL A 706 -18.18 -12.15 -5.24
CA VAL A 706 -16.94 -12.69 -5.79
C VAL A 706 -16.57 -11.96 -7.08
N GLY A 707 -15.34 -11.48 -7.18
CA GLY A 707 -14.82 -10.77 -8.35
C GLY A 707 -13.49 -10.09 -8.08
N PRO A 708 -12.89 -9.42 -9.09
CA PRO A 708 -11.65 -8.66 -8.90
C PRO A 708 -11.77 -7.55 -7.84
N GLU A 709 -12.85 -6.77 -7.89
CA GLU A 709 -13.05 -5.64 -6.96
C GLU A 709 -13.18 -6.06 -5.49
N PRO A 710 -13.96 -7.10 -5.12
CA PRO A 710 -13.93 -7.66 -3.76
C PRO A 710 -12.53 -8.08 -3.29
N VAL A 711 -11.73 -8.72 -4.14
CA VAL A 711 -10.37 -9.15 -3.78
C VAL A 711 -9.47 -7.94 -3.49
N ILE A 712 -9.49 -6.94 -4.37
CA ILE A 712 -8.73 -5.69 -4.21
C ILE A 712 -9.16 -4.95 -2.94
N ALA A 713 -10.47 -4.88 -2.68
CA ALA A 713 -11.00 -4.23 -1.49
C ALA A 713 -10.54 -4.92 -0.19
N ASN A 714 -10.59 -6.26 -0.13
CA ASN A 714 -10.08 -7.02 1.02
C ASN A 714 -8.59 -6.77 1.26
N GLN A 715 -7.77 -6.82 0.21
CA GLN A 715 -6.33 -6.56 0.30
C GLN A 715 -6.04 -5.15 0.82
N ALA A 716 -6.73 -4.14 0.29
CA ALA A 716 -6.55 -2.75 0.70
C ALA A 716 -6.96 -2.51 2.17
N MET A 717 -7.99 -3.20 2.67
CA MET A 717 -8.39 -3.13 4.08
C MET A 717 -7.33 -3.74 5.00
N PHE A 718 -6.74 -4.88 4.62
CA PHE A 718 -5.65 -5.49 5.37
C PHE A 718 -4.39 -4.65 5.35
N GLU A 719 -4.01 -4.12 4.19
CA GLU A 719 -2.88 -3.21 4.07
C GLU A 719 -3.07 -1.98 4.98
N LYS A 720 -4.26 -1.37 4.98
CA LYS A 720 -4.55 -0.23 5.85
C LYS A 720 -4.43 -0.58 7.35
N GLU A 721 -4.97 -1.70 7.79
CA GLU A 721 -4.97 -2.06 9.21
C GLU A 721 -3.56 -2.43 9.70
N PHE A 722 -2.81 -3.21 8.92
CA PHE A 722 -1.51 -3.74 9.34
C PHE A 722 -0.32 -2.85 8.95
N SER A 723 -0.52 -1.79 8.16
CA SER A 723 0.52 -0.80 7.85
C SER A 723 0.71 0.27 8.94
N ARG A 724 -0.15 0.30 9.96
CA ARG A 724 -0.16 1.29 11.06
C ARG A 724 1.14 1.37 11.83
#